data_AF-I0GUI7-F1
#
_entry.id   AF-I0GUI7-F1
#
_cell.length_a   1.000
_cell.length_b   1.000
_cell.length_c   1.000
_cell.angle_alpha   90.00
_cell.angle_beta   90.00
_cell.angle_gamma   90.00
#
_symmetry.space_group_name_H-M   'P 1'
#
loop_
_entity.id
_entity.type
_entity.pdbx_description
1 polymer ?
#
loop_
_entity_poly.entity_id
_entity_poly.type
_entity_poly.pdbx_seq_one_letter_code
_entity_poly.pdbx_strand_id
1 'polypeptide(L)'
;MNRKESLQAAIGLSLALGLWAAPMAFPGAEIPAGLSATAEAAQAVGPTDVVLVGTVQSKLGAGNDWAPADGATIMQPVGNGKYQLKGKLPKGNYEFKVAIGGSWNENYGAGGARDGGNISLKLAAEKEVTFTYDSLSHETTVSYEGMEADQAAAKKAEAAQGRVVVLAGTVQSKAGAQKDWDPGDMATRMKPLGHDSYSLSVDLPAGTYYYKVAVGGSWAENYGLGGNFDGANVQLTLPKAQRVTFYYNDKTHAIADSTSYKWLDNASLPKLSGSFGALKDDTMQDLQLAEFYQQTVELKAGSYEVKVAQKGKKSLTQTVHIKKDGAVTFYYDSKENRLIADDGRISEKQVMHDSWSKAYRVPFEAIKAGSPVTLRLAVGKDEVSNVKAVLYKARITANGGDEYNPDFAAGTKEEYPLTLKESHGGRDFWEVTLRPQENGIYGYKFVLDDTKEYGDDDKPGHTGALKLRGAKPFQLTVYSADFHTPDWAKEAVAYQIFPDRFFNGDPANDNARTTARGNQPVQHRAWTDLPANASKSPAADGDKWECNDFFGGDIAGITQKLDYLQKLGITAIYVNPLSAACSNHRYDAVDYGHIDPMLGTEKELQTLAAEMQKRGMHLIMDGVFNHVGDDSIYFDRYGKYKTVGAYEYWSRIYDLMNDRHMKLEAAKAEAKKQLEAEGQVFSPWHWENWFEIRNEKTKDSMGEKYAYHDWQGFDSLTPFRDDDYPGSEAGTKVSDLGDYLLRGRDGQKGVIMKWFDDGLSSWRLDVAKEVPPGFWQNVRKSVKSIRTKSGDEPMLLGEIWQDGSQFLTGDQFDSVMNYKLSFAVGDLFLNQGKAEACDDELTVLRQNYPKEALYNLMNIVDSHDTVRAIYKFGGGKENVAQASRQDFDYRLGKARLKLAAMFLMGYPGMPTVYYGDEAGVYGSADPDCRRTYPWGREDKELVEFYRKVIGVRNGHKQLFAHGDVQTLLAKGDVYAFGRTHANGEAAIVALNRGSAADVELPVTFAADGTVFTDQLTGAKVSVQNGRVKLHLQENQGMMLVK
;
A
#
# COMPACT_ATOMS: atom_id res chain seq x y z
N MET A 1 -3.08 -11.41 -16.74
CA MET A 1 -2.74 -11.75 -15.34
C MET A 1 -3.31 -10.65 -14.45
N ASN A 2 -3.94 -11.02 -13.33
CA ASN A 2 -4.89 -10.18 -12.62
C ASN A 2 -4.18 -9.28 -11.58
N ARG A 3 -4.44 -7.97 -11.61
CA ARG A 3 -3.97 -6.88 -10.71
C ARG A 3 -4.22 -7.11 -9.20
N LYS A 4 -4.82 -8.24 -8.85
CA LYS A 4 -5.17 -8.67 -7.49
C LYS A 4 -3.97 -9.11 -6.65
N GLU A 5 -2.93 -9.66 -7.25
CA GLU A 5 -1.79 -10.19 -6.49
C GLU A 5 -0.83 -9.07 -6.02
N SER A 6 -0.78 -7.94 -6.72
CA SER A 6 0.04 -6.78 -6.34
C SER A 6 -0.65 -5.86 -5.32
N LEU A 7 -1.98 -5.78 -5.28
CA LEU A 7 -2.70 -4.92 -4.32
C LEU A 7 -3.01 -5.58 -2.96
N GLN A 8 -3.05 -6.91 -2.88
CA GLN A 8 -3.28 -7.60 -1.60
C GLN A 8 -2.08 -7.57 -0.65
N ALA A 9 -0.91 -7.08 -1.08
CA ALA A 9 0.27 -6.93 -0.23
C ALA A 9 0.26 -5.68 0.66
N ALA A 10 -0.77 -4.83 0.60
CA ALA A 10 -0.79 -3.57 1.36
C ALA A 10 -1.79 -3.51 2.53
N ILE A 11 -2.80 -4.39 2.64
CA ILE A 11 -3.75 -4.35 3.77
C ILE A 11 -4.25 -5.76 4.10
N GLY A 12 -3.86 -6.29 5.26
CA GLY A 12 -4.49 -7.51 5.76
C GLY A 12 -3.95 -8.02 7.09
N LEU A 13 -4.52 -7.56 8.21
CA LEU A 13 -4.82 -8.45 9.33
C LEU A 13 -5.99 -7.90 10.16
N SER A 14 -7.14 -8.57 10.12
CA SER A 14 -7.82 -9.20 11.28
C SER A 14 -9.35 -9.32 11.14
N LEU A 15 -9.82 -10.49 11.61
CA LEU A 15 -11.17 -10.87 12.10
C LEU A 15 -12.24 -11.38 11.11
N ALA A 16 -12.59 -12.67 11.24
CA ALA A 16 -13.93 -13.08 11.70
C ALA A 16 -14.03 -14.59 12.03
N LEU A 17 -14.73 -14.87 13.12
CA LEU A 17 -15.14 -16.17 13.68
C LEU A 17 -16.41 -16.74 13.01
N GLY A 18 -16.49 -18.07 12.95
CA GLY A 18 -17.61 -18.90 13.45
C GLY A 18 -18.99 -18.86 12.75
N LEU A 19 -19.40 -19.99 12.15
CA LEU A 19 -20.79 -20.27 11.79
C LEU A 19 -21.23 -21.66 12.28
N TRP A 20 -22.41 -21.69 12.91
CA TRP A 20 -23.19 -22.86 13.30
C TRP A 20 -24.00 -23.42 12.12
N ALA A 21 -24.20 -24.75 12.07
CA ALA A 21 -25.41 -25.36 11.51
C ALA A 21 -25.60 -26.81 12.03
N ALA A 22 -26.83 -27.11 12.46
CA ALA A 22 -27.32 -28.42 12.92
C ALA A 22 -28.15 -29.14 11.82
N PRO A 23 -28.47 -30.45 11.97
CA PRO A 23 -28.64 -31.40 10.85
C PRO A 23 -30.10 -31.87 10.59
N MET A 24 -30.29 -32.61 9.50
CA MET A 24 -31.46 -33.49 9.26
C MET A 24 -31.04 -34.85 8.70
N ALA A 25 -31.90 -35.85 8.93
CA ALA A 25 -31.59 -37.26 9.12
C ALA A 25 -32.37 -38.23 8.18
N PHE A 26 -31.73 -39.37 7.84
CA PHE A 26 -32.20 -40.78 7.59
C PHE A 26 -33.37 -41.05 6.60
N PRO A 27 -33.67 -42.30 6.11
CA PRO A 27 -33.41 -43.70 6.59
C PRO A 27 -32.97 -44.70 5.46
N GLY A 28 -32.80 -46.03 5.56
CA GLY A 28 -32.90 -47.11 6.58
C GLY A 28 -32.99 -48.53 5.93
N ALA A 29 -32.75 -49.59 6.73
CA ALA A 29 -33.13 -51.04 6.62
C ALA A 29 -32.41 -52.01 5.61
N GLU A 30 -32.13 -53.32 5.84
CA GLU A 30 -32.26 -54.30 6.97
C GLU A 30 -31.58 -55.69 6.64
N ILE A 31 -30.86 -56.31 7.62
CA ILE A 31 -30.92 -57.71 8.24
C ILE A 31 -30.69 -59.02 7.38
N PRO A 32 -30.21 -60.23 7.86
CA PRO A 32 -30.06 -60.83 9.23
C PRO A 32 -28.81 -61.71 9.63
N ALA A 33 -28.68 -61.88 10.96
CA ALA A 33 -28.43 -63.08 11.83
C ALA A 33 -27.17 -64.00 11.77
N GLY A 34 -26.49 -64.09 12.93
CA GLY A 34 -26.19 -65.37 13.57
C GLY A 34 -24.77 -65.61 14.11
N LEU A 35 -24.53 -65.35 15.41
CA LEU A 35 -23.93 -66.27 16.42
C LEU A 35 -23.44 -65.50 17.65
N SER A 36 -23.95 -65.91 18.82
CA SER A 36 -23.66 -65.36 20.13
C SER A 36 -22.34 -65.88 20.71
N ALA A 37 -21.54 -64.97 21.25
CA ALA A 37 -20.67 -65.26 22.40
C ALA A 37 -20.91 -64.16 23.43
N THR A 38 -21.19 -64.58 24.66
CA THR A 38 -21.56 -63.77 25.82
C THR A 38 -20.47 -62.78 26.19
N ALA A 39 -20.72 -61.48 26.01
CA ALA A 39 -19.99 -60.42 26.69
C ALA A 39 -20.70 -60.14 28.03
N GLU A 40 -19.98 -60.19 29.14
CA GLU A 40 -20.40 -59.54 30.38
C GLU A 40 -20.75 -58.09 30.04
N ALA A 41 -21.96 -57.67 30.40
CA ALA A 41 -22.41 -56.31 30.14
C ALA A 41 -21.48 -55.32 30.84
N ALA A 42 -20.83 -54.44 30.07
CA ALA A 42 -20.07 -53.30 30.58
C ALA A 42 -20.93 -52.52 31.57
N GLN A 43 -20.34 -52.12 32.70
CA GLN A 43 -21.00 -51.33 33.73
C GLN A 43 -21.58 -50.05 33.11
N ALA A 44 -22.86 -49.76 33.35
CA ALA A 44 -23.48 -48.55 32.84
C ALA A 44 -22.86 -47.31 33.51
N VAL A 45 -22.39 -46.35 32.72
CA VAL A 45 -21.80 -45.09 33.22
C VAL A 45 -22.91 -44.18 33.77
N GLY A 46 -22.83 -43.83 35.05
CA GLY A 46 -23.73 -42.90 35.71
C GLY A 46 -23.45 -41.43 35.37
N PRO A 47 -24.39 -40.51 35.63
CA PRO A 47 -24.32 -39.09 35.21
C PRO A 47 -23.17 -38.30 35.86
N THR A 48 -22.55 -38.83 36.91
CA THR A 48 -21.44 -38.20 37.64
C THR A 48 -20.14 -38.99 37.55
N ASP A 49 -20.13 -40.09 36.81
CA ASP A 49 -18.94 -40.94 36.70
C ASP A 49 -17.89 -40.26 35.84
N VAL A 50 -16.63 -40.41 36.27
CA VAL A 50 -15.44 -39.89 35.59
C VAL A 50 -14.85 -41.02 34.75
N VAL A 51 -14.83 -40.88 33.44
CA VAL A 51 -14.35 -41.93 32.52
C VAL A 51 -13.07 -41.47 31.84
N LEU A 52 -12.03 -42.31 31.84
CA LEU A 52 -10.81 -42.08 31.07
C LEU A 52 -11.04 -42.53 29.62
N VAL A 53 -11.08 -41.57 28.69
CA VAL A 53 -11.50 -41.81 27.30
C VAL A 53 -10.36 -41.52 26.34
N GLY A 54 -10.05 -42.46 25.44
CA GLY A 54 -8.93 -42.30 24.50
C GLY A 54 -8.41 -43.61 23.93
N THR A 55 -7.26 -43.59 23.26
CA THR A 55 -6.58 -44.78 22.70
C THR A 55 -6.03 -45.73 23.78
N VAL A 56 -6.16 -45.35 25.05
CA VAL A 56 -5.84 -46.19 26.22
C VAL A 56 -6.96 -47.17 26.55
N GLN A 57 -8.20 -46.90 26.16
CA GLN A 57 -9.39 -47.64 26.64
C GLN A 57 -9.37 -49.11 26.26
N SER A 58 -9.13 -49.41 24.98
CA SER A 58 -9.01 -50.79 24.48
C SER A 58 -7.88 -51.58 25.15
N LYS A 59 -6.84 -50.88 25.65
CA LYS A 59 -5.73 -51.50 26.38
C LYS A 59 -6.03 -51.70 27.86
N LEU A 60 -7.03 -50.99 28.38
CA LEU A 60 -7.49 -51.06 29.77
C LEU A 60 -8.76 -51.91 29.93
N GLY A 61 -9.21 -52.59 28.88
CA GLY A 61 -10.32 -53.55 28.92
C GLY A 61 -11.65 -53.04 28.36
N ALA A 62 -11.70 -51.84 27.79
CA ALA A 62 -12.89 -51.32 27.11
C ALA A 62 -13.06 -51.94 25.70
N GLY A 63 -14.30 -51.98 25.21
CA GLY A 63 -14.62 -52.55 23.90
C GLY A 63 -14.19 -51.68 22.72
N ASN A 64 -14.15 -50.36 22.90
CA ASN A 64 -13.74 -49.39 21.88
C ASN A 64 -12.91 -48.25 22.50
N ASP A 65 -12.04 -47.66 21.70
CA ASP A 65 -11.38 -46.39 22.04
C ASP A 65 -12.34 -45.21 21.76
N TRP A 66 -12.14 -44.10 22.48
CA TRP A 66 -12.96 -42.89 22.38
C TRP A 66 -14.45 -43.07 22.69
N ALA A 67 -14.78 -44.02 23.56
CA ALA A 67 -16.14 -44.35 23.96
C ALA A 67 -16.42 -43.86 25.39
N PRO A 68 -17.00 -42.66 25.58
CA PRO A 68 -17.28 -42.13 26.92
C PRO A 68 -18.36 -42.93 27.67
N ALA A 69 -19.22 -43.65 26.95
CA ALA A 69 -20.26 -44.48 27.53
C ALA A 69 -19.77 -45.88 27.97
N ASP A 70 -18.49 -46.22 27.75
CA ASP A 70 -17.93 -47.51 28.14
C ASP A 70 -17.41 -47.47 29.59
N GLY A 71 -18.11 -48.17 30.48
CA GLY A 71 -17.81 -48.18 31.91
C GLY A 71 -16.52 -48.92 32.31
N ALA A 72 -15.84 -49.61 31.39
CA ALA A 72 -14.61 -50.35 31.71
C ALA A 72 -13.45 -49.45 32.19
N THR A 73 -13.54 -48.14 31.93
CA THR A 73 -12.51 -47.15 32.27
C THR A 73 -13.01 -46.06 33.22
N ILE A 74 -14.04 -46.37 34.02
CA ILE A 74 -14.49 -45.50 35.11
C ILE A 74 -13.38 -45.36 36.15
N MET A 75 -12.96 -44.12 36.39
CA MET A 75 -11.98 -43.74 37.39
C MET A 75 -12.62 -43.77 38.78
N GLN A 76 -11.94 -44.38 39.74
CA GLN A 76 -12.43 -44.57 41.10
C GLN A 76 -12.11 -43.37 41.99
N PRO A 77 -13.05 -42.87 42.82
CA PRO A 77 -12.77 -41.75 43.72
C PRO A 77 -11.75 -42.15 44.79
N VAL A 78 -10.74 -41.31 45.00
CA VAL A 78 -9.67 -41.51 46.00
C VAL A 78 -9.64 -40.41 47.08
N GLY A 79 -10.65 -39.54 47.10
CA GLY A 79 -10.82 -38.45 48.07
C GLY A 79 -10.35 -37.08 47.56
N ASN A 80 -10.76 -36.00 48.23
CA ASN A 80 -10.42 -34.61 47.91
C ASN A 80 -10.69 -34.19 46.44
N GLY A 81 -11.79 -34.69 45.85
CA GLY A 81 -12.13 -34.40 44.45
C GLY A 81 -11.29 -35.16 43.42
N LYS A 82 -10.43 -36.11 43.84
CA LYS A 82 -9.58 -36.87 42.92
C LYS A 82 -10.16 -38.23 42.56
N TYR A 83 -9.97 -38.62 41.31
CA TYR A 83 -10.37 -39.90 40.73
C TYR A 83 -9.16 -40.57 40.10
N GLN A 84 -9.04 -41.89 40.25
CA GLN A 84 -7.89 -42.64 39.75
C GLN A 84 -8.29 -43.88 38.96
N LEU A 85 -7.57 -44.14 37.88
CA LEU A 85 -7.57 -45.41 37.19
C LEU A 85 -6.14 -45.89 37.03
N LYS A 86 -5.89 -47.15 37.38
CA LYS A 86 -4.58 -47.77 37.28
C LYS A 86 -4.67 -48.97 36.35
N GLY A 87 -3.75 -49.08 35.40
CA GLY A 87 -3.69 -50.23 34.52
C GLY A 87 -2.39 -50.36 33.74
N LYS A 88 -2.14 -51.55 33.21
CA LYS A 88 -0.93 -51.84 32.43
C LYS A 88 -1.14 -51.44 30.98
N LEU A 89 -0.22 -50.62 30.46
CA LEU A 89 -0.20 -50.18 29.08
C LEU A 89 1.09 -50.66 28.40
N PRO A 90 1.01 -51.27 27.21
CA PRO A 90 2.19 -51.69 26.47
C PRO A 90 3.01 -50.49 25.98
N LYS A 91 4.19 -50.76 25.40
CA LYS A 91 4.97 -49.74 24.70
C LYS A 91 4.12 -49.12 23.58
N GLY A 92 4.02 -47.79 23.54
CA GLY A 92 3.22 -47.11 22.53
C GLY A 92 3.08 -45.60 22.76
N ASN A 93 2.43 -44.95 21.81
CA ASN A 93 1.95 -43.57 21.95
C ASN A 93 0.43 -43.63 22.16
N TYR A 94 -0.05 -42.86 23.12
CA TYR A 94 -1.45 -42.84 23.53
C TYR A 94 -1.96 -41.41 23.59
N GLU A 95 -3.25 -41.25 23.32
CA GLU A 95 -3.97 -40.00 23.51
C GLU A 95 -5.23 -40.26 24.33
N PHE A 96 -5.53 -39.40 25.29
CA PHE A 96 -6.69 -39.54 26.17
C PHE A 96 -7.19 -38.21 26.73
N LYS A 97 -8.37 -38.25 27.32
CA LYS A 97 -9.08 -37.18 28.04
C LYS A 97 -9.95 -37.78 29.13
N VAL A 98 -10.63 -36.93 29.88
CA VAL A 98 -11.67 -37.33 30.83
C VAL A 98 -13.03 -36.85 30.34
N ALA A 99 -14.03 -37.73 30.33
CA ALA A 99 -15.43 -37.40 30.09
C ALA A 99 -16.25 -37.65 31.36
N ILE A 100 -17.23 -36.79 31.63
CA ILE A 100 -18.12 -36.88 32.79
C ILE A 100 -19.51 -37.29 32.32
N GLY A 101 -20.11 -38.27 33.01
CA GLY A 101 -21.51 -38.62 32.78
C GLY A 101 -21.80 -39.41 31.50
N GLY A 102 -20.80 -40.11 30.96
CA GLY A 102 -20.99 -41.06 29.86
C GLY A 102 -21.15 -40.43 28.46
N SER A 103 -20.91 -39.13 28.31
CA SER A 103 -21.03 -38.42 27.03
C SER A 103 -19.93 -37.37 26.87
N TRP A 104 -19.83 -36.77 25.68
CA TRP A 104 -18.89 -35.68 25.40
C TRP A 104 -19.37 -34.29 25.88
N ASN A 105 -20.58 -34.16 26.45
CA ASN A 105 -21.15 -32.88 26.86
C ASN A 105 -20.32 -32.14 27.93
N GLU A 106 -19.61 -32.90 28.75
CA GLU A 106 -18.65 -32.39 29.72
C GLU A 106 -17.39 -33.24 29.67
N ASN A 107 -16.32 -32.68 29.12
CA ASN A 107 -15.04 -33.34 29.00
C ASN A 107 -13.90 -32.34 29.17
N TYR A 108 -12.76 -32.84 29.65
CA TYR A 108 -11.59 -32.04 29.96
C TYR A 108 -10.34 -32.68 29.36
N GLY A 109 -9.55 -31.83 28.68
CA GLY A 109 -8.33 -32.22 27.96
C GLY A 109 -7.06 -31.64 28.58
N ALA A 110 -6.06 -31.40 27.75
CA ALA A 110 -4.77 -30.83 28.16
C ALA A 110 -4.95 -29.51 28.94
N GLY A 111 -4.26 -29.39 30.08
CA GLY A 111 -4.34 -28.24 30.98
C GLY A 111 -5.68 -28.06 31.71
N GLY A 112 -6.52 -29.11 31.76
CA GLY A 112 -7.83 -29.05 32.42
C GLY A 112 -8.85 -28.20 31.67
N ALA A 113 -8.58 -27.83 30.41
CA ALA A 113 -9.49 -27.04 29.61
C ALA A 113 -10.72 -27.87 29.20
N ARG A 114 -11.92 -27.30 29.43
CA ARG A 114 -13.17 -27.86 28.92
C ARG A 114 -13.12 -27.91 27.39
N ASP A 115 -13.47 -29.05 26.80
CA ASP A 115 -13.32 -29.32 25.37
C ASP A 115 -11.88 -29.14 24.84
N GLY A 116 -10.89 -29.15 25.74
CA GLY A 116 -9.48 -28.92 25.43
C GLY A 116 -8.87 -30.02 24.57
N GLY A 117 -7.63 -29.86 24.10
CA GLY A 117 -6.92 -30.85 23.27
C GLY A 117 -6.66 -32.20 23.98
N ASN A 118 -6.34 -33.25 23.22
CA ASN A 118 -6.00 -34.57 23.78
C ASN A 118 -4.72 -34.51 24.62
N ILE A 119 -4.65 -35.30 25.70
CA ILE A 119 -3.44 -35.48 26.50
C ILE A 119 -2.64 -36.63 25.91
N SER A 120 -1.39 -36.39 25.52
CA SER A 120 -0.52 -37.41 24.96
C SER A 120 0.32 -38.11 26.04
N LEU A 121 0.46 -39.43 25.93
CA LEU A 121 1.34 -40.26 26.75
C LEU A 121 2.19 -41.16 25.86
N LYS A 122 3.51 -41.14 26.05
CA LYS A 122 4.44 -42.01 25.34
C LYS A 122 5.14 -42.94 26.33
N LEU A 123 5.03 -44.25 26.09
CA LEU A 123 5.66 -45.28 26.90
C LEU A 123 6.77 -45.98 26.09
N ALA A 124 7.99 -45.99 26.62
CA ALA A 124 9.14 -46.62 25.98
C ALA A 124 9.18 -48.16 26.15
N ALA A 125 8.43 -48.67 27.13
CA ALA A 125 8.23 -50.08 27.45
C ALA A 125 6.82 -50.26 28.03
N GLU A 126 6.38 -51.50 28.25
CA GLU A 126 5.16 -51.75 29.02
C GLU A 126 5.32 -51.18 30.44
N LYS A 127 4.32 -50.42 30.90
CA LYS A 127 4.32 -49.78 32.22
C LYS A 127 2.95 -49.95 32.88
N GLU A 128 2.97 -50.09 34.20
CA GLU A 128 1.76 -49.92 35.00
C GLU A 128 1.57 -48.41 35.26
N VAL A 129 0.51 -47.84 34.70
CA VAL A 129 0.25 -46.41 34.65
C VAL A 129 -0.93 -46.05 35.55
N THR A 130 -0.78 -45.01 36.35
CA THR A 130 -1.84 -44.43 37.17
C THR A 130 -2.24 -43.08 36.61
N PHE A 131 -3.49 -42.98 36.16
CA PHE A 131 -4.15 -41.74 35.74
C PHE A 131 -4.87 -41.16 36.95
N THR A 132 -4.67 -39.87 37.22
CA THR A 132 -5.36 -39.14 38.30
C THR A 132 -6.02 -37.90 37.74
N TYR A 133 -7.34 -37.83 37.83
CA TYR A 133 -8.14 -36.65 37.49
C TYR A 133 -8.49 -35.88 38.77
N ASP A 134 -8.33 -34.56 38.76
CA ASP A 134 -8.71 -33.66 39.85
C ASP A 134 -9.95 -32.87 39.44
N SER A 135 -11.06 -33.02 40.16
CA SER A 135 -12.33 -32.37 39.82
C SER A 135 -12.37 -30.87 40.14
N LEU A 136 -11.38 -30.33 40.86
CA LEU A 136 -11.30 -28.89 41.17
C LEU A 136 -10.54 -28.13 40.08
N SER A 137 -9.42 -28.69 39.60
CA SER A 137 -8.64 -28.07 38.51
C SER A 137 -9.00 -28.61 37.13
N HIS A 138 -9.76 -29.71 37.07
CA HIS A 138 -10.03 -30.50 35.87
C HIS A 138 -8.79 -31.10 35.20
N GLU A 139 -7.61 -31.01 35.82
CA GLU A 139 -6.39 -31.55 35.27
C GLU A 139 -6.32 -33.07 35.44
N THR A 140 -5.84 -33.75 34.40
CA THR A 140 -5.50 -35.18 34.47
C THR A 140 -3.99 -35.34 34.44
N THR A 141 -3.45 -35.96 35.48
CA THR A 141 -2.04 -36.28 35.62
C THR A 141 -1.80 -37.77 35.44
N VAL A 142 -0.60 -38.12 34.97
CA VAL A 142 -0.17 -39.50 34.75
C VAL A 142 1.07 -39.76 35.57
N SER A 143 1.17 -40.94 36.16
CA SER A 143 2.37 -41.39 36.87
C SER A 143 2.63 -42.87 36.60
N TYR A 144 3.91 -43.23 36.50
CA TYR A 144 4.37 -44.62 36.42
C TYR A 144 5.80 -44.72 36.96
N GLU A 145 6.22 -45.93 37.35
CA GLU A 145 7.54 -46.17 37.90
C GLU A 145 8.66 -45.87 36.88
N GLY A 146 9.57 -44.97 37.26
CA GLY A 146 10.69 -44.51 36.41
C GLY A 146 10.36 -43.33 35.47
N MET A 147 9.19 -42.70 35.58
CA MET A 147 8.74 -41.61 34.70
C MET A 147 9.70 -40.40 34.67
N GLU A 148 10.25 -39.97 35.80
CA GLU A 148 11.20 -38.85 35.84
C GLU A 148 12.48 -39.15 35.03
N ALA A 149 12.98 -40.38 35.09
CA ALA A 149 14.17 -40.81 34.35
C ALA A 149 13.88 -40.92 32.84
N ASP A 150 12.71 -41.45 32.46
CA ASP A 150 12.27 -41.55 31.06
C ASP A 150 12.04 -40.16 30.45
N GLN A 151 11.43 -39.23 31.20
CA GLN A 151 11.22 -37.84 30.77
C GLN A 151 12.54 -37.08 30.68
N ALA A 152 13.47 -37.27 31.61
CA ALA A 152 14.81 -36.67 31.54
C ALA A 152 15.61 -37.21 30.34
N ALA A 153 15.50 -38.50 30.02
CA ALA A 153 16.13 -39.10 28.85
C ALA A 153 15.51 -38.61 27.52
N ALA A 154 14.18 -38.45 27.47
CA ALA A 154 13.48 -37.88 26.32
C ALA A 154 13.89 -36.42 26.08
N LYS A 155 13.91 -35.57 27.12
CA LYS A 155 14.36 -34.16 27.04
C LYS A 155 15.81 -34.06 26.55
N LYS A 156 16.68 -34.98 26.97
CA LYS A 156 18.08 -35.05 26.55
C LYS A 156 18.24 -35.53 25.09
N ALA A 157 17.35 -36.39 24.61
CA ALA A 157 17.30 -36.84 23.22
C ALA A 157 16.71 -35.77 22.26
N GLU A 158 15.70 -35.02 22.72
CA GLU A 158 15.09 -33.90 21.99
C GLU A 158 16.07 -32.73 21.82
N ALA A 159 16.82 -32.41 22.87
CA ALA A 159 17.90 -31.41 22.83
C ALA A 159 19.03 -31.77 21.85
N ALA A 160 19.18 -33.06 21.48
CA ALA A 160 20.23 -33.53 20.57
C ALA A 160 19.83 -33.52 19.08
N GLN A 161 18.54 -33.38 18.74
CA GLN A 161 18.06 -33.43 17.35
C GLN A 161 17.58 -32.10 16.77
N GLY A 162 17.46 -31.05 17.60
CA GLY A 162 16.84 -29.78 17.20
C GLY A 162 15.32 -29.92 16.98
N ARG A 163 14.62 -28.80 16.80
CA ARG A 163 13.19 -28.80 16.48
C ARG A 163 12.96 -29.37 15.08
N VAL A 164 11.76 -29.86 14.82
CA VAL A 164 11.35 -30.27 13.47
C VAL A 164 11.06 -29.00 12.68
N VAL A 165 11.97 -28.62 11.78
CA VAL A 165 11.83 -27.46 10.91
C VAL A 165 11.61 -27.95 9.48
N VAL A 166 10.53 -27.52 8.83
CA VAL A 166 10.10 -27.97 7.50
C VAL A 166 9.95 -26.76 6.58
N LEU A 167 10.55 -26.83 5.39
CA LEU A 167 10.35 -25.83 4.35
C LEU A 167 9.06 -26.15 3.59
N ALA A 168 8.02 -25.34 3.78
CA ALA A 168 6.70 -25.58 3.21
C ALA A 168 6.33 -24.55 2.14
N GLY A 169 5.81 -24.97 0.99
CA GLY A 169 5.54 -24.07 -0.14
C GLY A 169 5.52 -24.78 -1.49
N THR A 170 5.49 -23.99 -2.57
CA THR A 170 5.54 -24.50 -3.96
C THR A 170 6.88 -25.14 -4.34
N VAL A 171 7.87 -25.06 -3.44
CA VAL A 171 9.16 -25.73 -3.54
C VAL A 171 9.10 -27.22 -3.16
N GLN A 172 8.08 -27.66 -2.41
CA GLN A 172 8.06 -28.98 -1.79
C GLN A 172 7.95 -30.13 -2.79
N SER A 173 7.01 -30.03 -3.72
CA SER A 173 6.85 -31.03 -4.79
C SER A 173 8.11 -31.17 -5.64
N LYS A 174 8.89 -30.08 -5.80
CA LYS A 174 10.18 -30.09 -6.50
C LYS A 174 11.30 -30.70 -5.65
N ALA A 175 11.15 -30.69 -4.33
CA ALA A 175 12.06 -31.29 -3.37
C ALA A 175 11.72 -32.76 -3.00
N GLY A 176 10.71 -33.35 -3.65
CA GLY A 176 10.32 -34.76 -3.45
C GLY A 176 9.20 -35.00 -2.43
N ALA A 177 8.51 -33.95 -1.98
CA ALA A 177 7.29 -34.07 -1.19
C ALA A 177 6.10 -34.55 -2.04
N GLN A 178 5.07 -35.11 -1.39
CA GLN A 178 3.87 -35.61 -2.07
C GLN A 178 2.98 -34.48 -2.61
N LYS A 179 2.96 -33.33 -1.93
CA LYS A 179 2.22 -32.13 -2.33
C LYS A 179 2.89 -30.87 -1.78
N ASP A 180 2.51 -29.73 -2.34
CA ASP A 180 2.92 -28.43 -1.83
C ASP A 180 2.10 -28.01 -0.61
N TRP A 181 2.65 -27.10 0.20
CA TRP A 181 2.05 -26.54 1.41
C TRP A 181 1.68 -27.56 2.50
N ASP A 182 2.48 -28.63 2.63
CA ASP A 182 2.32 -29.64 3.68
C ASP A 182 3.42 -29.50 4.75
N PRO A 183 3.14 -28.89 5.91
CA PRO A 183 4.13 -28.74 6.97
C PRO A 183 4.47 -30.07 7.65
N GLY A 184 3.66 -31.12 7.44
CA GLY A 184 3.89 -32.46 7.97
C GLY A 184 4.79 -33.33 7.06
N ASP A 185 5.09 -32.88 5.84
CA ASP A 185 5.91 -33.67 4.90
C ASP A 185 7.41 -33.52 5.18
N MET A 186 7.95 -34.55 5.83
CA MET A 186 9.35 -34.61 6.25
C MET A 186 10.35 -34.74 5.09
N ALA A 187 9.89 -34.91 3.84
CA ALA A 187 10.77 -34.84 2.66
C ALA A 187 11.52 -33.50 2.56
N THR A 188 10.91 -32.44 3.11
CA THR A 188 11.47 -31.08 3.14
C THR A 188 11.90 -30.63 4.54
N ARG A 189 12.19 -31.58 5.42
CA ARG A 189 12.77 -31.28 6.73
C ARG A 189 14.16 -30.67 6.55
N MET A 190 14.35 -29.49 7.14
CA MET A 190 15.62 -28.78 7.15
C MET A 190 16.59 -29.45 8.15
N LYS A 191 17.87 -29.47 7.80
CA LYS A 191 18.96 -30.06 8.59
C LYS A 191 19.60 -29.01 9.49
N PRO A 192 19.89 -29.32 10.76
CA PRO A 192 20.54 -28.38 11.66
C PRO A 192 21.98 -28.05 11.19
N LEU A 193 22.35 -26.78 11.29
CA LEU A 193 23.68 -26.23 11.03
C LEU A 193 24.43 -25.82 12.31
N GLY A 194 23.74 -25.81 13.47
CA GLY A 194 24.24 -25.27 14.74
C GLY A 194 23.75 -23.84 14.99
N HIS A 195 23.88 -23.37 16.24
CA HIS A 195 23.39 -22.04 16.68
C HIS A 195 21.94 -21.77 16.25
N ASP A 196 21.06 -22.75 16.48
CA ASP A 196 19.64 -22.72 16.12
C ASP A 196 19.36 -22.52 14.62
N SER A 197 20.35 -22.68 13.75
CA SER A 197 20.21 -22.53 12.30
C SER A 197 19.96 -23.87 11.61
N TYR A 198 19.20 -23.84 10.53
CA TYR A 198 18.79 -24.99 9.73
C TYR A 198 18.95 -24.70 8.25
N SER A 199 19.15 -25.73 7.42
CA SER A 199 19.18 -25.58 5.97
C SER A 199 18.59 -26.76 5.19
N LEU A 200 18.11 -26.47 3.99
CA LEU A 200 17.71 -27.48 3.00
C LEU A 200 18.21 -27.03 1.62
N SER A 201 18.77 -27.94 0.83
CA SER A 201 19.17 -27.63 -0.55
C SER A 201 18.34 -28.40 -1.55
N VAL A 202 17.77 -27.70 -2.52
CA VAL A 202 16.85 -28.23 -3.53
C VAL A 202 17.30 -27.77 -4.91
N ASP A 203 17.27 -28.66 -5.90
CA ASP A 203 17.48 -28.29 -7.30
C ASP A 203 16.14 -27.81 -7.88
N LEU A 204 16.05 -26.53 -8.21
CA LEU A 204 14.83 -25.90 -8.68
C LEU A 204 14.95 -25.50 -10.17
N PRO A 205 13.94 -25.77 -11.00
CA PRO A 205 13.81 -25.20 -12.34
C PRO A 205 13.76 -23.65 -12.35
N ALA A 206 13.81 -23.06 -13.54
CA ALA A 206 13.47 -21.65 -13.69
C ALA A 206 11.99 -21.43 -13.36
N GLY A 207 11.67 -20.33 -12.69
CA GLY A 207 10.30 -20.01 -12.29
C GLY A 207 10.21 -19.23 -10.98
N THR A 208 8.98 -18.92 -10.56
CA THR A 208 8.68 -18.24 -9.30
C THR A 208 8.12 -19.25 -8.29
N TYR A 209 8.66 -19.21 -7.08
CA TYR A 209 8.33 -20.08 -5.97
C TYR A 209 7.92 -19.26 -4.75
N TYR A 210 7.08 -19.86 -3.90
CA TYR A 210 6.62 -19.27 -2.65
C TYR A 210 6.81 -20.28 -1.53
N TYR A 211 7.35 -19.84 -0.39
CA TYR A 211 7.61 -20.73 0.74
C TYR A 211 7.52 -20.03 2.10
N LYS A 212 7.40 -20.85 3.14
CA LYS A 212 7.47 -20.54 4.57
C LYS A 212 8.29 -21.61 5.28
N VAL A 213 8.59 -21.35 6.54
CA VAL A 213 9.18 -22.36 7.44
C VAL A 213 8.16 -22.72 8.50
N ALA A 214 7.79 -24.00 8.55
CA ALA A 214 6.91 -24.56 9.58
C ALA A 214 7.75 -25.25 10.66
N VAL A 215 7.39 -25.03 11.93
CA VAL A 215 8.08 -25.60 13.08
C VAL A 215 7.15 -26.57 13.82
N GLY A 216 7.69 -27.72 14.21
CA GLY A 216 6.91 -28.80 14.84
C GLY A 216 6.10 -29.64 13.87
N GLY A 217 6.28 -29.49 12.56
CA GLY A 217 5.58 -30.28 11.55
C GLY A 217 4.11 -29.91 11.34
N SER A 218 3.70 -28.71 11.74
CA SER A 218 2.35 -28.18 11.57
C SER A 218 2.37 -26.68 11.32
N TRP A 219 1.22 -26.09 10.95
CA TRP A 219 1.09 -24.64 10.80
C TRP A 219 0.94 -23.87 12.12
N ALA A 220 0.86 -24.57 13.26
CA ALA A 220 0.69 -23.94 14.58
C ALA A 220 1.82 -22.96 14.94
N GLU A 221 3.02 -23.21 14.41
CA GLU A 221 4.13 -22.28 14.45
C GLU A 221 4.78 -22.23 13.08
N ASN A 222 4.71 -21.07 12.44
CA ASN A 222 5.28 -20.88 11.12
C ASN A 222 5.78 -19.45 10.93
N TYR A 223 6.79 -19.29 10.08
CA TYR A 223 7.42 -18.01 9.81
C TYR A 223 7.52 -17.77 8.31
N GLY A 224 7.18 -16.55 7.91
CA GLY A 224 7.15 -16.09 6.53
C GLY A 224 8.12 -14.93 6.27
N LEU A 225 7.77 -14.05 5.32
CA LEU A 225 8.53 -12.87 4.94
C LEU A 225 8.92 -12.03 6.17
N GLY A 226 10.22 -11.73 6.28
CA GLY A 226 10.81 -11.02 7.41
C GLY A 226 10.97 -11.84 8.69
N GLY A 227 10.69 -13.15 8.66
CA GLY A 227 10.69 -14.00 9.85
C GLY A 227 9.48 -13.80 10.76
N ASN A 228 8.43 -13.15 10.25
CA ASN A 228 7.24 -12.86 11.03
C ASN A 228 6.42 -14.14 11.31
N PHE A 229 5.93 -14.29 12.54
CA PHE A 229 5.01 -15.36 12.92
C PHE A 229 3.75 -15.27 12.06
N ASP A 230 3.41 -16.36 11.38
CA ASP A 230 2.34 -16.44 10.38
C ASP A 230 2.43 -15.37 9.26
N GLY A 231 3.63 -14.83 9.02
CA GLY A 231 3.88 -13.77 8.05
C GLY A 231 3.57 -14.18 6.61
N ALA A 232 3.59 -13.24 5.67
CA ALA A 232 3.36 -13.50 4.24
C ALA A 232 4.34 -14.54 3.67
N ASN A 233 4.06 -15.13 2.51
CA ASN A 233 4.98 -16.09 1.88
C ASN A 233 6.26 -15.39 1.41
N VAL A 234 7.40 -16.06 1.51
CA VAL A 234 8.66 -15.62 0.89
C VAL A 234 8.63 -15.98 -0.59
N GLN A 235 8.85 -15.01 -1.48
CA GLN A 235 8.93 -15.21 -2.93
C GLN A 235 10.38 -15.38 -3.38
N LEU A 236 10.62 -16.37 -4.24
CA LEU A 236 11.90 -16.62 -4.91
C LEU A 236 11.67 -16.75 -6.42
N THR A 237 12.34 -15.92 -7.23
CA THR A 237 12.27 -16.02 -8.70
C THR A 237 13.63 -16.41 -9.27
N LEU A 238 13.65 -17.50 -10.03
CA LEU A 238 14.85 -18.06 -10.64
C LEU A 238 14.82 -17.87 -12.17
N PRO A 239 15.77 -17.12 -12.76
CA PRO A 239 15.82 -16.93 -14.22
C PRO A 239 16.28 -18.18 -14.97
N LYS A 240 16.91 -19.14 -14.27
CA LYS A 240 17.36 -20.42 -14.80
C LYS A 240 17.31 -21.48 -13.72
N ALA A 241 17.28 -22.75 -14.13
CA ALA A 241 17.38 -23.86 -13.20
C ALA A 241 18.71 -23.81 -12.43
N GLN A 242 18.65 -23.94 -11.10
CA GLN A 242 19.83 -23.94 -10.24
C GLN A 242 19.54 -24.59 -8.89
N ARG A 243 20.62 -24.98 -8.18
CA ARG A 243 20.54 -25.45 -6.81
C ARG A 243 20.37 -24.26 -5.86
N VAL A 244 19.34 -24.30 -5.02
CA VAL A 244 19.06 -23.28 -4.01
C VAL A 244 19.17 -23.89 -2.62
N THR A 245 19.91 -23.24 -1.73
CA THR A 245 19.95 -23.58 -0.30
C THR A 245 19.10 -22.60 0.48
N PHE A 246 18.09 -23.10 1.18
CA PHE A 246 17.24 -22.35 2.11
C PHE A 246 17.84 -22.39 3.50
N TYR A 247 17.76 -21.29 4.23
CA TYR A 247 18.27 -21.11 5.58
C TYR A 247 17.17 -20.58 6.51
N TYR A 248 17.18 -21.05 7.75
CA TYR A 248 16.29 -20.60 8.81
C TYR A 248 17.03 -20.56 10.14
N ASN A 249 16.89 -19.50 10.93
CA ASN A 249 17.36 -19.47 12.31
C ASN A 249 16.16 -19.49 13.26
N ASP A 250 16.09 -20.49 14.14
CA ASP A 250 14.92 -20.72 14.99
C ASP A 250 14.81 -19.76 16.18
N LYS A 251 15.89 -19.06 16.52
CA LYS A 251 15.90 -18.08 17.61
C LYS A 251 15.49 -16.68 17.14
N THR A 252 15.92 -16.29 15.95
CA THR A 252 15.61 -14.97 15.36
C THR A 252 14.47 -15.02 14.36
N HIS A 253 14.08 -16.23 13.95
CA HIS A 253 13.15 -16.52 12.87
C HIS A 253 13.59 -15.99 11.50
N ALA A 254 14.84 -15.56 11.35
CA ALA A 254 15.37 -15.08 10.08
C ALA A 254 15.32 -16.20 9.03
N ILE A 255 14.84 -15.85 7.84
CA ILE A 255 14.74 -16.74 6.67
C ILE A 255 15.53 -16.12 5.53
N ALA A 256 16.36 -16.92 4.86
CA ALA A 256 17.09 -16.51 3.67
C ALA A 256 17.28 -17.70 2.72
N ASP A 257 17.78 -17.42 1.53
CA ASP A 257 18.14 -18.44 0.55
C ASP A 257 19.44 -18.08 -0.16
N SER A 258 20.04 -19.05 -0.86
CA SER A 258 21.37 -18.89 -1.46
C SER A 258 21.44 -17.89 -2.63
N THR A 259 20.32 -17.36 -3.11
CA THR A 259 20.30 -16.26 -4.09
C THR A 259 20.50 -14.89 -3.45
N SER A 260 20.18 -14.77 -2.16
CA SER A 260 20.22 -13.53 -1.39
C SER A 260 21.26 -13.54 -0.26
N TYR A 261 21.68 -14.72 0.21
CA TYR A 261 22.57 -14.89 1.35
C TYR A 261 23.61 -16.01 1.14
N LYS A 262 24.81 -15.84 1.70
CA LYS A 262 25.88 -16.83 1.66
C LYS A 262 26.28 -17.26 3.07
N TRP A 263 26.02 -18.53 3.40
CA TRP A 263 26.52 -19.14 4.62
C TRP A 263 28.04 -19.32 4.57
N LEU A 264 28.75 -18.94 5.64
CA LEU A 264 30.20 -19.09 5.76
C LEU A 264 30.56 -20.32 6.60
N ASP A 265 31.67 -20.97 6.24
CA ASP A 265 32.28 -21.98 7.11
C ASP A 265 32.94 -21.32 8.34
N ASN A 266 33.15 -22.09 9.40
CA ASN A 266 33.72 -21.59 10.66
C ASN A 266 35.09 -20.93 10.48
N ALA A 267 35.89 -21.35 9.49
CA ALA A 267 37.20 -20.76 9.22
C ALA A 267 37.12 -19.40 8.54
N SER A 268 35.98 -19.07 7.93
CA SER A 268 35.71 -17.82 7.22
C SER A 268 34.84 -16.86 8.04
N LEU A 269 34.29 -17.31 9.17
CA LEU A 269 33.57 -16.45 10.11
C LEU A 269 34.49 -15.39 10.74
N PRO A 270 33.96 -14.20 11.09
CA PRO A 270 34.73 -13.18 11.77
C PRO A 270 35.12 -13.64 13.17
N LYS A 271 36.32 -13.24 13.59
CA LYS A 271 36.89 -13.48 14.91
C LYS A 271 37.01 -12.20 15.72
N LEU A 272 36.50 -12.21 16.94
CA LEU A 272 36.52 -11.12 17.91
C LEU A 272 37.71 -11.26 18.86
N SER A 273 38.46 -10.19 19.04
CA SER A 273 39.55 -10.11 20.01
C SER A 273 39.61 -8.71 20.61
N GLY A 274 40.32 -8.53 21.73
CA GLY A 274 40.48 -7.20 22.30
C GLY A 274 41.32 -7.15 23.56
N SER A 275 41.40 -5.97 24.16
CA SER A 275 42.15 -5.73 25.40
C SER A 275 41.55 -6.40 26.64
N PHE A 276 40.38 -7.04 26.52
CA PHE A 276 39.75 -7.85 27.56
C PHE A 276 40.35 -9.26 27.71
N GLY A 277 41.35 -9.63 26.90
CA GLY A 277 42.05 -10.91 26.98
C GLY A 277 41.50 -11.97 26.01
N ALA A 278 42.05 -13.18 26.08
CA ALA A 278 41.70 -14.28 25.17
C ALA A 278 40.29 -14.83 25.48
N LEU A 279 39.46 -14.95 24.45
CA LEU A 279 38.14 -15.56 24.54
C LEU A 279 38.23 -17.08 24.40
N LYS A 280 37.32 -17.80 25.09
CA LYS A 280 37.16 -19.26 24.91
C LYS A 280 36.65 -19.62 23.52
N ASP A 281 35.77 -18.77 22.98
CA ASP A 281 35.30 -18.80 21.60
C ASP A 281 35.33 -17.37 21.05
N ASP A 282 36.18 -17.13 20.07
CA ASP A 282 36.33 -15.84 19.40
C ASP A 282 35.42 -15.70 18.18
N THR A 283 34.68 -16.75 17.80
CA THR A 283 33.91 -16.79 16.56
C THR A 283 32.62 -15.99 16.69
N MET A 284 32.35 -15.09 15.73
CA MET A 284 31.10 -14.35 15.66
C MET A 284 30.12 -15.04 14.70
N GLN A 285 28.86 -15.19 15.13
CA GLN A 285 27.83 -15.96 14.42
C GLN A 285 26.78 -15.04 13.78
N ASP A 286 26.39 -15.32 12.54
CA ASP A 286 25.31 -14.58 11.87
C ASP A 286 23.95 -15.25 12.11
N LEU A 287 23.29 -14.84 13.19
CA LEU A 287 21.97 -15.38 13.52
C LEU A 287 20.83 -14.70 12.73
N GLN A 288 21.10 -13.58 12.06
CA GLN A 288 20.09 -12.80 11.32
C GLN A 288 20.12 -13.11 9.81
N LEU A 289 21.05 -13.95 9.35
CA LEU A 289 21.25 -14.28 7.94
C LEU A 289 21.43 -13.04 7.07
N ALA A 290 22.16 -12.05 7.59
CA ALA A 290 22.23 -10.70 7.03
C ALA A 290 23.65 -10.13 6.96
N GLU A 291 24.66 -10.99 7.04
CA GLU A 291 26.09 -10.67 7.21
C GLU A 291 26.34 -9.79 8.44
N PHE A 292 25.56 -10.06 9.51
CA PHE A 292 25.57 -9.33 10.77
C PHE A 292 25.89 -10.28 11.91
N TYR A 293 27.18 -10.43 12.14
CA TYR A 293 27.73 -11.44 13.02
C TYR A 293 27.71 -10.93 14.45
N GLN A 294 27.47 -11.80 15.43
CA GLN A 294 27.45 -11.42 16.84
C GLN A 294 28.22 -12.38 17.73
N GLN A 295 28.76 -11.85 18.82
CA GLN A 295 29.32 -12.63 19.92
C GLN A 295 29.10 -11.90 21.24
N THR A 296 28.75 -12.65 22.29
CA THR A 296 28.52 -12.09 23.63
C THR A 296 29.70 -12.39 24.55
N VAL A 297 30.18 -11.37 25.25
CA VAL A 297 31.32 -11.45 26.17
C VAL A 297 30.95 -10.83 27.51
N GLU A 298 31.26 -11.51 28.61
CA GLU A 298 31.13 -10.95 29.96
C GLU A 298 32.28 -9.96 30.21
N LEU A 299 31.95 -8.68 30.42
CA LEU A 299 32.92 -7.61 30.62
C LEU A 299 32.60 -6.80 31.88
N LYS A 300 33.61 -6.08 32.35
CA LYS A 300 33.47 -5.05 33.38
C LYS A 300 33.23 -3.70 32.71
N ALA A 301 32.64 -2.76 33.43
CA ALA A 301 32.58 -1.38 32.98
C ALA A 301 34.01 -0.86 32.74
N GLY A 302 34.25 -0.25 31.58
CA GLY A 302 35.59 0.12 31.15
C GLY A 302 35.68 0.46 29.66
N SER A 303 36.89 0.82 29.21
CA SER A 303 37.17 1.07 27.80
C SER A 303 38.04 -0.05 27.25
N TYR A 304 37.66 -0.59 26.09
CA TYR A 304 38.34 -1.73 25.47
C TYR A 304 38.70 -1.40 24.03
N GLU A 305 39.90 -1.78 23.61
CA GLU A 305 40.23 -1.84 22.19
C GLU A 305 39.76 -3.21 21.67
N VAL A 306 38.87 -3.20 20.68
CA VAL A 306 38.24 -4.39 20.14
C VAL A 306 38.56 -4.52 18.67
N LYS A 307 38.98 -5.71 18.27
CA LYS A 307 39.41 -6.04 16.91
C LYS A 307 38.55 -7.19 16.36
N VAL A 308 38.07 -6.99 15.13
CA VAL A 308 37.42 -8.01 14.32
C VAL A 308 38.28 -8.34 13.11
N ALA A 309 38.55 -9.63 12.90
CA ALA A 309 39.27 -10.12 11.74
C ALA A 309 38.43 -11.16 11.00
N GLN A 310 38.21 -10.96 9.70
CA GLN A 310 37.50 -11.90 8.83
C GLN A 310 38.34 -12.15 7.58
N LYS A 311 38.41 -13.41 7.14
CA LYS A 311 39.19 -13.81 5.96
C LYS A 311 38.69 -13.06 4.72
N GLY A 312 39.60 -12.40 4.01
CA GLY A 312 39.28 -11.64 2.79
C GLY A 312 38.66 -10.25 3.03
N LYS A 313 38.48 -9.81 4.28
CA LYS A 313 38.02 -8.47 4.63
C LYS A 313 39.12 -7.71 5.37
N LYS A 314 39.09 -6.38 5.28
CA LYS A 314 39.99 -5.52 6.06
C LYS A 314 39.66 -5.67 7.55
N SER A 315 40.68 -5.89 8.39
CA SER A 315 40.46 -5.95 9.84
C SER A 315 39.97 -4.60 10.37
N LEU A 316 39.04 -4.65 11.31
CA LEU A 316 38.51 -3.49 12.02
C LEU A 316 39.10 -3.47 13.43
N THR A 317 39.46 -2.29 13.93
CA THR A 317 39.85 -2.06 15.33
C THR A 317 39.17 -0.80 15.81
N GLN A 318 38.48 -0.89 16.94
CA GLN A 318 37.64 0.18 17.48
C GLN A 318 37.71 0.18 19.00
N THR A 319 37.83 1.37 19.60
CA THR A 319 37.64 1.53 21.05
C THR A 319 36.16 1.55 21.38
N VAL A 320 35.73 0.72 22.32
CA VAL A 320 34.35 0.68 22.84
C VAL A 320 34.34 1.02 24.32
N HIS A 321 33.24 1.61 24.79
CA HIS A 321 33.05 1.99 26.18
C HIS A 321 31.86 1.24 26.77
N ILE A 322 32.13 0.37 27.74
CA ILE A 322 31.13 -0.40 28.47
C ILE A 322 30.81 0.32 29.77
N LYS A 323 29.54 0.63 30.02
CA LYS A 323 29.14 1.46 31.17
C LYS A 323 28.68 0.64 32.37
N LYS A 324 28.31 -0.62 32.16
CA LYS A 324 27.86 -1.53 33.22
C LYS A 324 28.55 -2.88 33.13
N ASP A 325 28.75 -3.51 34.28
CA ASP A 325 29.23 -4.89 34.34
C ASP A 325 28.19 -5.85 33.75
N GLY A 326 28.66 -6.89 33.05
CA GLY A 326 27.85 -8.02 32.60
C GLY A 326 28.07 -8.37 31.13
N ALA A 327 27.07 -9.06 30.57
CA ALA A 327 27.06 -9.48 29.18
C ALA A 327 27.02 -8.28 28.22
N VAL A 328 28.00 -8.22 27.33
CA VAL A 328 28.07 -7.27 26.22
C VAL A 328 27.98 -8.06 24.92
N THR A 329 27.01 -7.74 24.08
CA THR A 329 26.92 -8.33 22.74
C THR A 329 27.62 -7.42 21.74
N PHE A 330 28.65 -7.94 21.11
CA PHE A 330 29.33 -7.33 19.99
C PHE A 330 28.66 -7.77 18.70
N TYR A 331 28.30 -6.80 17.85
CA TYR A 331 27.79 -7.04 16.51
C TYR A 331 28.74 -6.47 15.47
N TYR A 332 29.10 -7.26 14.47
CA TYR A 332 29.94 -6.86 13.35
C TYR A 332 29.14 -6.91 12.06
N ASP A 333 28.92 -5.74 11.47
CA ASP A 333 28.34 -5.57 10.15
C ASP A 333 29.45 -5.68 9.09
N SER A 334 29.49 -6.82 8.39
CA SER A 334 30.54 -7.06 7.39
C SER A 334 30.33 -6.29 6.08
N LYS A 335 29.12 -5.75 5.85
CA LYS A 335 28.81 -4.93 4.68
C LYS A 335 29.33 -3.50 4.88
N GLU A 336 29.08 -2.93 6.06
CA GLU A 336 29.55 -1.58 6.41
C GLU A 336 30.94 -1.56 7.07
N ASN A 337 31.51 -2.73 7.38
CA ASN A 337 32.75 -2.88 8.15
C ASN A 337 32.70 -2.08 9.48
N ARG A 338 31.62 -2.27 10.25
CA ARG A 338 31.29 -1.55 11.48
C ARG A 338 31.09 -2.50 12.66
N LEU A 339 31.56 -2.12 13.85
CA LEU A 339 31.36 -2.84 15.11
C LEU A 339 30.43 -2.05 16.03
N ILE A 340 29.47 -2.74 16.63
CA ILE A 340 28.53 -2.24 17.64
C ILE A 340 28.75 -3.04 18.92
N ALA A 341 28.77 -2.37 20.07
CA ALA A 341 28.78 -3.01 21.37
C ALA A 341 27.51 -2.61 22.14
N ASP A 342 26.63 -3.58 22.41
CA ASP A 342 25.42 -3.37 23.20
C ASP A 342 25.59 -4.01 24.58
N ASP A 343 25.74 -3.17 25.60
CA ASP A 343 25.74 -3.57 27.00
C ASP A 343 24.32 -3.60 27.59
N GLY A 344 23.28 -3.36 26.79
CA GLY A 344 21.88 -3.41 27.18
C GLY A 344 21.46 -2.30 28.15
N ARG A 345 22.18 -1.17 28.21
CA ARG A 345 21.78 -0.02 29.07
C ARG A 345 20.70 0.87 28.46
N ILE A 346 20.63 0.96 27.13
CA ILE A 346 19.69 1.82 26.42
C ILE A 346 18.32 1.13 26.40
N SER A 347 17.37 1.67 27.16
CA SER A 347 16.03 1.11 27.36
C SER A 347 15.06 1.62 26.31
N GLU A 348 14.47 0.71 25.54
CA GLU A 348 13.46 1.04 24.52
C GLU A 348 12.28 1.83 25.10
N LYS A 349 11.86 1.53 26.33
CA LYS A 349 10.73 2.22 26.99
C LYS A 349 11.01 3.67 27.38
N GLN A 350 12.28 4.09 27.39
CA GLN A 350 12.69 5.42 27.77
C GLN A 350 13.07 6.31 26.58
N VAL A 351 13.29 5.72 25.39
CA VAL A 351 13.60 6.48 24.18
C VAL A 351 12.30 6.94 23.51
N MET A 352 12.16 8.25 23.29
CA MET A 352 10.96 8.83 22.70
C MET A 352 11.27 10.07 21.87
N HIS A 353 10.75 10.09 20.65
CA HIS A 353 10.58 11.29 19.82
C HIS A 353 9.21 11.21 19.17
N ASP A 354 8.37 12.22 19.35
CA ASP A 354 7.04 12.31 18.71
C ASP A 354 7.04 13.42 17.65
N SER A 355 7.06 13.02 16.38
CA SER A 355 7.18 13.95 15.25
C SER A 355 5.97 14.90 15.07
N TRP A 356 4.84 14.61 15.72
CA TRP A 356 3.64 15.47 15.70
C TRP A 356 3.56 16.42 16.90
N SER A 357 4.38 16.17 17.93
CA SER A 357 4.44 17.01 19.10
C SER A 357 5.47 18.13 18.93
N LYS A 358 5.00 19.37 19.16
CA LYS A 358 5.88 20.55 19.22
C LYS A 358 6.92 20.48 20.33
N ALA A 359 6.80 19.55 21.28
CA ALA A 359 7.84 19.30 22.27
C ALA A 359 9.08 18.59 21.69
N TYR A 360 8.92 17.89 20.56
CA TYR A 360 9.97 17.06 19.96
C TYR A 360 10.40 17.51 18.56
N ARG A 361 9.53 18.18 17.81
CA ARG A 361 9.82 18.70 16.48
C ARG A 361 9.19 20.08 16.27
N VAL A 362 10.00 21.07 15.90
CA VAL A 362 9.53 22.42 15.56
C VAL A 362 10.27 22.97 14.34
N PRO A 363 9.57 23.41 13.27
CA PRO A 363 8.12 23.34 13.10
C PRO A 363 7.62 21.91 12.81
N PHE A 364 6.32 21.71 12.99
CA PHE A 364 5.62 20.47 12.66
C PHE A 364 5.59 20.22 11.14
N GLU A 365 5.28 21.26 10.39
CA GLU A 365 5.05 21.24 8.94
C GLU A 365 6.35 21.05 8.13
N ALA A 366 6.20 20.91 6.81
CA ALA A 366 7.31 21.03 5.87
C ALA A 366 7.99 22.41 6.01
N ILE A 367 9.29 22.48 5.72
CA ILE A 367 10.10 23.69 5.94
C ILE A 367 10.65 24.28 4.65
N LYS A 368 10.78 25.60 4.59
CA LYS A 368 11.51 26.27 3.52
C LYS A 368 12.99 25.94 3.63
N ALA A 369 13.65 25.74 2.48
CA ALA A 369 15.10 25.65 2.41
C ALA A 369 15.77 26.83 3.15
N GLY A 370 16.78 26.52 3.97
CA GLY A 370 17.49 27.45 4.85
C GLY A 370 16.81 27.72 6.20
N SER A 371 15.55 27.33 6.39
CA SER A 371 14.83 27.51 7.65
C SER A 371 15.28 26.51 8.72
N PRO A 372 15.27 26.90 10.01
CA PRO A 372 15.64 26.00 11.09
C PRO A 372 14.55 24.97 11.36
N VAL A 373 14.96 23.74 11.67
CA VAL A 373 14.13 22.71 12.31
C VAL A 373 14.82 22.20 13.57
N THR A 374 14.14 22.28 14.70
CA THR A 374 14.62 21.77 15.98
C THR A 374 14.05 20.38 16.20
N LEU A 375 14.94 19.42 16.47
CA LEU A 375 14.63 18.03 16.78
C LEU A 375 15.10 17.72 18.20
N ARG A 376 14.24 17.09 18.99
CA ARG A 376 14.54 16.66 20.35
C ARG A 376 14.26 15.16 20.52
N LEU A 377 15.05 14.49 21.34
CA LEU A 377 14.90 13.08 21.72
C LEU A 377 14.94 12.98 23.25
N ALA A 378 13.97 12.30 23.85
CA ALA A 378 14.03 11.89 25.24
C ALA A 378 14.67 10.50 25.34
N VAL A 379 15.53 10.29 26.32
CA VAL A 379 16.18 9.01 26.65
C VAL A 379 16.20 8.80 28.16
N GLY A 380 16.44 7.59 28.66
CA GLY A 380 16.56 7.36 30.10
C GLY A 380 17.73 8.16 30.68
N LYS A 381 17.55 8.69 31.88
CA LYS A 381 18.57 9.51 32.54
C LYS A 381 19.89 8.74 32.67
N ASP A 382 20.99 9.37 32.26
CA ASP A 382 22.35 8.83 32.27
C ASP A 382 22.53 7.53 31.44
N GLU A 383 21.54 7.13 30.62
CA GLU A 383 21.63 5.92 29.79
C GLU A 383 22.57 6.09 28.59
N VAL A 384 22.77 7.32 28.10
CA VAL A 384 23.62 7.63 26.93
C VAL A 384 24.58 8.77 27.24
N SER A 385 25.74 8.79 26.57
CA SER A 385 26.75 9.86 26.69
C SER A 385 26.81 10.76 25.46
N ASN A 386 26.34 10.27 24.31
CA ASN A 386 26.33 10.94 23.02
C ASN A 386 25.07 10.55 22.24
N VAL A 387 24.42 11.54 21.64
CA VAL A 387 23.32 11.34 20.71
C VAL A 387 23.62 12.16 19.47
N LYS A 388 23.42 11.59 18.28
CA LYS A 388 23.50 12.30 17.01
C LYS A 388 22.22 12.11 16.20
N ALA A 389 21.83 13.12 15.43
CA ALA A 389 20.85 12.98 14.36
C ALA A 389 21.60 12.70 13.07
N VAL A 390 21.16 11.70 12.31
CA VAL A 390 21.62 11.45 10.95
C VAL A 390 20.53 11.97 10.02
N LEU A 391 20.84 13.04 9.29
CA LEU A 391 19.97 13.64 8.29
C LEU A 391 20.35 13.07 6.91
N TYR A 392 19.36 12.50 6.23
CA TYR A 392 19.46 11.97 4.88
C TYR A 392 18.77 12.93 3.91
N LYS A 393 19.35 13.18 2.74
CA LYS A 393 18.65 13.73 1.58
C LYS A 393 18.48 12.60 0.56
N ALA A 394 17.26 12.18 0.29
CA ALA A 394 17.00 11.13 -0.69
C ALA A 394 17.40 11.57 -2.10
N ARG A 395 17.87 10.63 -2.91
CA ARG A 395 17.88 10.76 -4.37
C ARG A 395 16.57 10.17 -4.89
N ILE A 396 16.00 10.75 -5.95
CA ILE A 396 14.86 10.13 -6.63
C ILE A 396 15.38 9.13 -7.66
N THR A 397 14.98 7.86 -7.57
CA THR A 397 15.45 6.77 -8.43
C THR A 397 14.31 5.83 -8.82
N ALA A 398 14.46 5.18 -9.98
CA ALA A 398 13.62 4.09 -10.45
C ALA A 398 14.29 2.74 -10.08
N ASN A 399 14.12 2.29 -8.84
CA ASN A 399 14.82 1.12 -8.29
C ASN A 399 14.25 -0.22 -8.82
N GLY A 400 14.45 -0.49 -10.12
CA GLY A 400 14.10 -1.78 -10.75
C GLY A 400 12.65 -1.92 -11.21
N GLY A 401 11.91 -0.81 -11.30
CA GLY A 401 10.58 -0.72 -11.91
C GLY A 401 10.36 0.66 -12.53
N ASP A 402 9.20 0.87 -13.13
CA ASP A 402 8.91 2.08 -13.93
C ASP A 402 8.65 3.33 -13.06
N GLU A 403 8.48 3.20 -11.74
CA GLU A 403 8.18 4.34 -10.85
C GLU A 403 9.41 4.97 -10.17
N TYR A 404 9.48 6.31 -10.23
CA TYR A 404 10.48 7.13 -9.53
C TYR A 404 10.06 7.39 -8.07
N ASN A 405 10.92 7.00 -7.12
CA ASN A 405 10.66 7.08 -5.68
C ASN A 405 11.87 7.65 -4.90
N PRO A 406 11.67 8.21 -3.69
CA PRO A 406 12.76 8.62 -2.81
C PRO A 406 13.58 7.42 -2.31
N ASP A 407 14.88 7.45 -2.57
CA ASP A 407 15.87 6.49 -2.09
C ASP A 407 16.91 7.20 -1.19
N PHE A 408 16.79 6.94 0.11
CA PHE A 408 17.73 7.46 1.12
C PHE A 408 19.11 6.79 1.07
N ALA A 409 19.21 5.56 0.55
CA ALA A 409 20.47 4.84 0.43
C ALA A 409 21.30 5.35 -0.77
N ALA A 410 20.65 5.72 -1.87
CA ALA A 410 21.26 6.39 -3.02
C ALA A 410 21.47 7.91 -2.81
N GLY A 411 21.02 8.43 -1.68
CA GLY A 411 21.07 9.84 -1.30
C GLY A 411 22.38 10.29 -0.64
N THR A 412 22.35 11.47 -0.02
CA THR A 412 23.44 11.97 0.83
C THR A 412 23.05 11.87 2.30
N LYS A 413 24.04 11.83 3.20
CA LYS A 413 23.82 11.83 4.65
C LYS A 413 24.79 12.75 5.37
N GLU A 414 24.32 13.39 6.42
CA GLU A 414 25.08 14.26 7.33
C GLU A 414 24.75 13.91 8.78
N GLU A 415 25.76 13.98 9.66
CA GLU A 415 25.60 13.69 11.09
C GLU A 415 25.70 14.97 11.91
N TYR A 416 24.80 15.13 12.88
CA TYR A 416 24.73 16.29 13.75
C TYR A 416 24.70 15.85 15.21
N PRO A 417 25.68 16.26 16.05
CA PRO A 417 25.64 15.96 17.48
C PRO A 417 24.50 16.74 18.15
N LEU A 418 23.74 16.06 19.01
CA LEU A 418 22.75 16.70 19.87
C LEU A 418 23.42 17.18 21.15
N THR A 419 22.82 18.21 21.75
CA THR A 419 23.22 18.72 23.07
C THR A 419 22.18 18.33 24.11
N LEU A 420 22.62 17.82 25.26
CA LEU A 420 21.75 17.62 26.43
C LEU A 420 21.22 19.00 26.88
N LYS A 421 19.91 19.20 26.83
CA LYS A 421 19.26 20.46 27.21
C LYS A 421 18.80 20.46 28.65
N GLU A 422 18.14 19.37 29.06
CA GLU A 422 17.53 19.27 30.37
C GLU A 422 17.35 17.80 30.78
N SER A 423 17.22 17.58 32.09
CA SER A 423 16.94 16.28 32.68
C SER A 423 15.81 16.42 33.69
N HIS A 424 14.67 15.75 33.46
CA HIS A 424 13.55 15.75 34.39
C HIS A 424 12.70 14.48 34.23
N GLY A 425 11.97 14.09 35.29
CA GLY A 425 11.09 12.92 35.24
C GLY A 425 11.81 11.59 34.96
N GLY A 426 13.10 11.48 35.31
CA GLY A 426 13.92 10.29 35.04
C GLY A 426 14.41 10.16 33.59
N ARG A 427 14.29 11.22 32.78
CA ARG A 427 14.76 11.26 31.40
C ARG A 427 15.69 12.43 31.13
N ASP A 428 16.56 12.25 30.15
CA ASP A 428 17.42 13.26 29.55
C ASP A 428 16.84 13.67 28.20
N PHE A 429 16.79 14.98 27.92
CA PHE A 429 16.27 15.55 26.68
C PHE A 429 17.41 16.15 25.87
N TRP A 430 17.72 15.51 24.74
CA TRP A 430 18.77 15.91 23.81
C TRP A 430 18.16 16.67 22.64
N GLU A 431 18.83 17.72 22.15
CA GLU A 431 18.29 18.59 21.11
C GLU A 431 19.36 19.07 20.12
N VAL A 432 18.93 19.21 18.85
CA VAL A 432 19.70 19.83 17.75
C VAL A 432 18.79 20.70 16.89
N THR A 433 19.35 21.77 16.31
CA THR A 433 18.68 22.56 15.26
C THR A 433 19.42 22.38 13.94
N LEU A 434 18.70 21.88 12.93
CA LEU A 434 19.20 21.66 11.57
C LEU A 434 18.77 22.79 10.65
N ARG A 435 19.52 23.05 9.57
CA ARG A 435 19.18 24.03 8.52
C ARG A 435 19.46 23.45 7.13
N PRO A 436 18.63 22.54 6.62
CA PRO A 436 18.79 22.00 5.27
C PRO A 436 18.75 23.13 4.23
N GLN A 437 19.71 23.17 3.31
CA GLN A 437 19.88 24.30 2.38
C GLN A 437 19.19 24.10 1.02
N GLU A 438 18.84 22.87 0.67
CA GLU A 438 18.29 22.52 -0.65
C GLU A 438 16.88 21.94 -0.47
N ASN A 439 16.02 22.11 -1.49
CA ASN A 439 14.74 21.42 -1.53
C ASN A 439 14.95 19.92 -1.78
N GLY A 440 14.00 19.12 -1.31
CA GLY A 440 14.00 17.68 -1.49
C GLY A 440 13.29 16.92 -0.37
N ILE A 441 13.26 15.60 -0.50
CA ILE A 441 12.81 14.70 0.55
C ILE A 441 13.98 14.36 1.45
N TYR A 442 13.89 14.84 2.68
CA TYR A 442 14.82 14.50 3.74
C TYR A 442 14.21 13.46 4.68
N GLY A 443 15.09 12.77 5.37
CA GLY A 443 14.75 11.83 6.42
C GLY A 443 15.72 12.01 7.59
N TYR A 444 15.28 11.85 8.84
CA TYR A 444 16.19 11.86 9.97
C TYR A 444 15.95 10.67 10.90
N LYS A 445 17.02 10.20 11.53
CA LYS A 445 16.97 9.26 12.65
C LYS A 445 18.00 9.64 13.70
N PHE A 446 17.86 9.14 14.92
CA PHE A 446 18.81 9.36 15.99
C PHE A 446 19.71 8.13 16.14
N VAL A 447 20.98 8.35 16.48
CA VAL A 447 21.93 7.30 16.84
C VAL A 447 22.42 7.58 18.25
N LEU A 448 22.28 6.60 19.13
CA LEU A 448 22.53 6.68 20.57
C LEU A 448 23.82 5.91 20.87
N ASP A 449 24.86 6.62 21.31
CA ASP A 449 26.21 6.10 21.62
C ASP A 449 26.83 5.19 20.54
N ASP A 450 26.49 5.44 19.26
CA ASP A 450 26.86 4.60 18.11
C ASP A 450 26.40 3.13 18.21
N THR A 451 25.55 2.81 19.19
CA THR A 451 25.05 1.47 19.47
C THR A 451 23.68 1.20 18.85
N LYS A 452 22.69 2.06 19.09
CA LYS A 452 21.31 1.87 18.63
C LYS A 452 20.83 3.07 17.80
N GLU A 453 19.89 2.80 16.91
CA GLU A 453 19.22 3.79 16.06
C GLU A 453 17.76 3.94 16.50
N TYR A 454 17.24 5.17 16.56
CA TYR A 454 15.83 5.45 16.80
C TYR A 454 15.26 6.22 15.61
N GLY A 455 14.23 5.68 14.99
CA GLY A 455 13.61 6.22 13.77
C GLY A 455 12.13 5.86 13.67
N ASP A 456 11.50 6.18 12.55
CA ASP A 456 10.11 5.84 12.23
C ASP A 456 9.83 4.34 12.42
N ASP A 457 8.65 4.01 12.94
CA ASP A 457 8.22 2.64 13.28
C ASP A 457 7.38 1.99 12.18
N ASP A 458 7.49 2.51 10.95
CA ASP A 458 6.68 2.15 9.77
C ASP A 458 5.23 2.66 9.82
N LYS A 459 4.84 3.41 10.85
CA LYS A 459 3.61 4.20 10.88
C LYS A 459 3.96 5.68 10.73
N PRO A 460 3.55 6.35 9.64
CA PRO A 460 3.89 7.74 9.44
C PRO A 460 3.39 8.62 10.58
N GLY A 461 4.28 9.40 11.18
CA GLY A 461 3.94 10.32 12.25
C GLY A 461 4.09 9.74 13.65
N HIS A 462 3.71 10.51 14.67
CA HIS A 462 3.84 10.10 16.08
C HIS A 462 5.28 9.65 16.45
N THR A 463 5.38 8.53 17.19
CA THR A 463 6.59 8.01 17.81
C THR A 463 7.35 7.05 16.90
N GLY A 464 8.58 6.71 17.28
CA GLY A 464 9.43 5.77 16.55
C GLY A 464 9.73 4.47 17.28
N ALA A 465 10.62 3.69 16.67
CA ALA A 465 11.14 2.43 17.19
C ALA A 465 12.67 2.49 17.38
N LEU A 466 13.14 1.87 18.46
CA LEU A 466 14.56 1.67 18.73
C LEU A 466 15.02 0.36 18.08
N LYS A 467 15.98 0.43 17.15
CA LYS A 467 16.55 -0.75 16.47
C LYS A 467 18.08 -0.75 16.64
N LEU A 468 18.71 -1.93 16.53
CA LEU A 468 20.18 -2.02 16.53
C LEU A 468 20.79 -1.37 15.28
N ARG A 469 20.15 -1.55 14.13
CA ARG A 469 20.48 -0.92 12.84
C ARG A 469 19.25 -0.94 11.93
N GLY A 470 19.25 -0.13 10.89
CA GLY A 470 18.18 -0.10 9.89
C GLY A 470 16.88 0.51 10.41
N ALA A 471 16.95 1.41 11.40
CA ALA A 471 15.78 2.22 11.73
C ALA A 471 15.44 3.12 10.54
N LYS A 472 14.15 3.14 10.16
CA LYS A 472 13.66 3.96 9.06
C LYS A 472 13.73 5.44 9.47
N PRO A 473 14.13 6.36 8.60
CA PRO A 473 14.14 7.77 8.95
C PRO A 473 12.71 8.34 9.03
N PHE A 474 12.46 9.22 9.99
CA PHE A 474 11.29 10.10 9.99
C PHE A 474 11.37 11.07 8.82
N GLN A 475 10.26 11.27 8.09
CA GLN A 475 10.25 12.17 6.95
C GLN A 475 10.35 13.65 7.36
N LEU A 476 11.14 14.40 6.60
CA LEU A 476 11.22 15.86 6.64
C LEU A 476 11.18 16.39 5.20
N THR A 477 10.08 17.04 4.81
CA THR A 477 10.01 17.67 3.50
C THR A 477 10.61 19.08 3.57
N VAL A 478 11.54 19.37 2.67
CA VAL A 478 12.13 20.71 2.51
C VAL A 478 11.75 21.24 1.13
N TYR A 479 11.12 22.40 1.07
CA TYR A 479 10.68 23.01 -0.19
C TYR A 479 11.45 24.28 -0.52
N SER A 480 11.49 24.64 -1.80
CA SER A 480 12.22 25.83 -2.26
C SER A 480 11.67 27.11 -1.62
N ALA A 481 12.56 28.04 -1.28
CA ALA A 481 12.19 29.22 -0.50
C ALA A 481 11.21 30.15 -1.25
N ASP A 482 11.24 30.10 -2.57
CA ASP A 482 10.40 30.82 -3.53
C ASP A 482 9.17 30.02 -4.00
N PHE A 483 8.91 28.83 -3.44
CA PHE A 483 7.75 28.04 -3.83
C PHE A 483 6.45 28.79 -3.57
N HIS A 484 5.66 28.95 -4.63
CA HIS A 484 4.30 29.43 -4.62
C HIS A 484 3.43 28.58 -5.55
N THR A 485 2.13 28.56 -5.30
CA THR A 485 1.15 27.93 -6.20
C THR A 485 0.06 28.91 -6.63
N PRO A 486 -0.58 28.73 -7.81
CA PRO A 486 -1.54 29.69 -8.33
C PRO A 486 -2.76 29.88 -7.42
N ASP A 487 -3.09 31.12 -7.07
CA ASP A 487 -4.19 31.43 -6.15
C ASP A 487 -5.57 31.09 -6.71
N TRP A 488 -5.77 31.22 -8.03
CA TRP A 488 -7.03 30.86 -8.68
C TRP A 488 -7.41 29.39 -8.40
N ALA A 489 -6.42 28.50 -8.32
CA ALA A 489 -6.64 27.08 -8.10
C ALA A 489 -6.97 26.78 -6.61
N LYS A 490 -6.34 27.49 -5.66
CA LYS A 490 -6.72 27.44 -4.23
C LYS A 490 -8.19 27.83 -4.03
N GLU A 491 -8.63 28.85 -4.77
CA GLU A 491 -10.01 29.38 -4.72
C GLU A 491 -11.01 28.57 -5.54
N ALA A 492 -10.54 27.67 -6.42
CA ALA A 492 -11.39 27.01 -7.37
C ALA A 492 -12.32 25.96 -6.73
N VAL A 493 -13.46 25.76 -7.40
CA VAL A 493 -14.28 24.55 -7.30
C VAL A 493 -14.25 23.90 -8.68
N ALA A 494 -13.55 22.78 -8.76
CA ALA A 494 -13.31 22.08 -10.01
C ALA A 494 -14.42 21.07 -10.32
N TYR A 495 -14.60 20.78 -11.61
CA TYR A 495 -15.56 19.79 -12.10
C TYR A 495 -14.88 18.90 -13.14
N GLN A 496 -14.73 17.61 -12.84
CA GLN A 496 -14.13 16.64 -13.75
C GLN A 496 -15.17 16.12 -14.74
N ILE A 497 -14.87 16.22 -16.04
CA ILE A 497 -15.70 15.77 -17.15
C ILE A 497 -14.98 14.66 -17.91
N PHE A 498 -15.67 13.53 -18.08
CA PHE A 498 -15.34 12.55 -19.11
C PHE A 498 -16.12 12.90 -20.40
N PRO A 499 -15.48 13.43 -21.45
CA PRO A 499 -16.18 14.12 -22.54
C PRO A 499 -17.27 13.30 -23.23
N ASP A 500 -16.96 12.07 -23.66
CA ASP A 500 -17.88 11.17 -24.39
C ASP A 500 -19.18 10.86 -23.62
N ARG A 501 -19.19 11.10 -22.31
CA ARG A 501 -20.28 10.69 -21.41
C ARG A 501 -21.02 11.87 -20.81
N PHE A 502 -20.63 13.11 -21.13
CA PHE A 502 -21.21 14.28 -20.48
C PHE A 502 -22.40 14.88 -21.24
N PHE A 503 -22.24 15.27 -22.50
CA PHE A 503 -23.36 15.72 -23.34
C PHE A 503 -22.97 15.66 -24.82
N ASN A 504 -23.81 15.05 -25.67
CA ASN A 504 -23.66 15.08 -27.13
C ASN A 504 -24.21 16.41 -27.66
N GLY A 505 -23.30 17.27 -28.10
CA GLY A 505 -23.60 18.64 -28.55
C GLY A 505 -23.60 18.79 -30.06
N ASP A 506 -22.86 17.93 -30.78
CA ASP A 506 -22.81 17.87 -32.23
C ASP A 506 -22.79 16.42 -32.75
N PRO A 507 -23.97 15.82 -33.03
CA PRO A 507 -24.06 14.46 -33.55
C PRO A 507 -23.38 14.25 -34.92
N ALA A 508 -22.96 15.31 -35.61
CA ALA A 508 -22.28 15.19 -36.90
C ALA A 508 -20.86 14.61 -36.75
N ASN A 509 -20.22 14.77 -35.59
CA ASN A 509 -18.87 14.27 -35.32
C ASN A 509 -18.85 12.83 -34.75
N ASP A 510 -20.00 12.28 -34.33
CA ASP A 510 -20.13 10.93 -33.77
C ASP A 510 -19.54 9.86 -34.68
N ASN A 511 -19.57 10.07 -36.00
CA ASN A 511 -19.07 9.13 -37.02
C ASN A 511 -17.79 9.62 -37.72
N ALA A 512 -17.03 10.52 -37.08
CA ALA A 512 -15.80 11.07 -37.67
C ALA A 512 -14.73 10.00 -37.97
N ARG A 513 -14.82 8.83 -37.32
CA ARG A 513 -14.09 7.61 -37.67
C ARG A 513 -14.99 6.39 -37.51
N THR A 514 -14.67 5.31 -38.24
CA THR A 514 -15.42 4.04 -38.23
C THR A 514 -14.66 2.89 -37.55
N THR A 515 -13.36 3.06 -37.31
CA THR A 515 -12.51 2.10 -36.60
C THR A 515 -11.88 2.73 -35.36
N ALA A 516 -11.71 1.91 -34.33
CA ALA A 516 -10.97 2.22 -33.11
C ALA A 516 -9.54 1.67 -33.25
N ARG A 517 -9.06 0.86 -32.29
CA ARG A 517 -7.73 0.26 -32.32
C ARG A 517 -7.55 -0.72 -33.48
N GLY A 518 -6.56 -0.48 -34.34
CA GLY A 518 -6.34 -1.28 -35.54
C GLY A 518 -7.57 -1.29 -36.45
N ASN A 519 -8.07 -2.47 -36.83
CA ASN A 519 -9.28 -2.63 -37.65
C ASN A 519 -10.54 -2.94 -36.82
N GLN A 520 -10.51 -2.78 -35.50
CA GLN A 520 -11.70 -3.00 -34.67
C GLN A 520 -12.75 -1.90 -34.95
N PRO A 521 -14.03 -2.25 -35.11
CA PRO A 521 -15.08 -1.26 -35.37
C PRO A 521 -15.38 -0.41 -34.13
N VAL A 522 -15.71 0.87 -34.34
CA VAL A 522 -16.31 1.72 -33.31
C VAL A 522 -17.69 1.16 -32.93
N GLN A 523 -18.01 1.15 -31.64
CA GLN A 523 -19.35 0.77 -31.16
C GLN A 523 -20.14 2.00 -30.72
N HIS A 524 -21.15 2.36 -31.49
CA HIS A 524 -22.07 3.42 -31.09
C HIS A 524 -23.08 2.89 -30.08
N ARG A 525 -23.25 3.62 -28.98
CA ARG A 525 -24.22 3.34 -27.94
C ARG A 525 -25.26 4.44 -27.83
N ALA A 526 -26.49 4.08 -27.47
CA ALA A 526 -27.50 5.08 -27.15
C ALA A 526 -27.16 5.74 -25.82
N TRP A 527 -27.55 7.00 -25.64
CA TRP A 527 -27.24 7.77 -24.42
C TRP A 527 -27.69 7.08 -23.12
N THR A 528 -28.74 6.24 -23.17
CA THR A 528 -29.29 5.52 -22.01
C THR A 528 -28.67 4.16 -21.76
N ASP A 529 -27.79 3.68 -22.64
CA ASP A 529 -27.12 2.40 -22.46
C ASP A 529 -26.06 2.50 -21.35
N LEU A 530 -25.66 1.34 -20.81
CA LEU A 530 -24.53 1.27 -19.89
C LEU A 530 -23.22 1.14 -20.67
N PRO A 531 -22.07 1.51 -20.09
CA PRO A 531 -20.77 1.19 -20.69
C PRO A 531 -20.60 -0.31 -20.92
N ALA A 532 -19.97 -0.68 -22.03
CA ALA A 532 -19.63 -2.07 -22.36
C ALA A 532 -18.75 -2.70 -21.26
N ASN A 533 -19.03 -3.94 -20.84
CA ASN A 533 -18.28 -4.61 -19.77
C ASN A 533 -18.16 -6.13 -19.99
N ALA A 534 -17.77 -6.53 -21.20
CA ALA A 534 -17.73 -7.92 -21.64
C ALA A 534 -16.74 -8.80 -20.85
N SER A 535 -15.68 -8.22 -20.30
CA SER A 535 -14.65 -8.93 -19.52
C SER A 535 -15.18 -9.45 -18.19
N LYS A 536 -16.11 -8.73 -17.54
CA LYS A 536 -16.72 -9.12 -16.26
C LYS A 536 -18.10 -9.76 -16.44
N SER A 537 -18.81 -9.41 -17.51
CA SER A 537 -20.08 -10.03 -17.87
C SER A 537 -20.06 -10.35 -19.37
N PRO A 538 -19.57 -11.54 -19.77
CA PRO A 538 -19.63 -11.98 -21.17
C PRO A 538 -21.05 -12.09 -21.74
N ALA A 539 -22.06 -12.03 -20.87
CA ALA A 539 -23.48 -11.95 -21.21
C ALA A 539 -23.99 -10.51 -21.38
N ALA A 540 -23.22 -9.50 -21.00
CA ALA A 540 -23.49 -8.09 -21.28
C ALA A 540 -23.11 -7.75 -22.72
N ASP A 541 -23.74 -6.73 -23.27
CA ASP A 541 -23.48 -6.23 -24.61
C ASP A 541 -22.09 -5.58 -24.74
N GLY A 542 -21.51 -5.59 -25.95
CA GLY A 542 -20.19 -5.04 -26.24
C GLY A 542 -19.25 -6.02 -26.93
N ASP A 543 -18.08 -5.56 -27.38
CA ASP A 543 -16.98 -6.46 -27.79
C ASP A 543 -16.08 -6.75 -26.59
N LYS A 544 -15.08 -7.60 -26.82
CA LYS A 544 -14.02 -7.89 -25.84
C LYS A 544 -13.07 -6.70 -25.58
N TRP A 545 -13.27 -5.56 -26.25
CA TRP A 545 -12.41 -4.38 -26.23
C TRP A 545 -13.23 -3.21 -25.67
N GLU A 546 -13.51 -3.26 -24.37
CA GLU A 546 -14.43 -2.37 -23.63
C GLU A 546 -14.18 -0.86 -23.80
N CYS A 547 -13.06 -0.48 -24.40
CA CYS A 547 -12.70 0.89 -24.72
C CYS A 547 -13.19 1.39 -26.11
N ASN A 548 -13.87 0.54 -26.89
CA ASN A 548 -14.38 0.86 -28.23
C ASN A 548 -15.81 1.43 -28.25
N ASP A 549 -16.46 1.63 -27.09
CA ASP A 549 -17.83 2.13 -27.01
C ASP A 549 -17.92 3.65 -26.86
N PHE A 550 -18.73 4.29 -27.71
CA PHE A 550 -18.87 5.75 -27.81
C PHE A 550 -20.33 6.16 -27.73
N PHE A 551 -20.58 7.20 -26.94
CA PHE A 551 -21.92 7.76 -26.71
C PHE A 551 -22.11 9.14 -27.37
N GLY A 552 -21.03 9.72 -27.88
CA GLY A 552 -21.07 10.95 -28.69
C GLY A 552 -20.96 12.24 -27.88
N GLY A 553 -20.56 12.18 -26.62
CA GLY A 553 -20.31 13.40 -25.85
C GLY A 553 -19.07 14.17 -26.35
N ASP A 554 -19.13 15.49 -26.42
CA ASP A 554 -18.15 16.30 -27.16
C ASP A 554 -17.90 17.70 -26.54
N ILE A 555 -16.95 18.45 -27.12
CA ILE A 555 -16.55 19.79 -26.66
C ILE A 555 -17.67 20.81 -26.85
N ALA A 556 -18.43 20.72 -27.95
CA ALA A 556 -19.59 21.58 -28.18
C ALA A 556 -20.65 21.35 -27.09
N GLY A 557 -20.81 20.12 -26.64
CA GLY A 557 -21.72 19.72 -25.60
C GLY A 557 -21.32 20.26 -24.22
N ILE A 558 -20.02 20.21 -23.89
CA ILE A 558 -19.50 20.89 -22.69
C ILE A 558 -19.82 22.39 -22.75
N THR A 559 -19.57 23.03 -23.91
CA THR A 559 -19.86 24.46 -24.12
C THR A 559 -21.34 24.80 -23.90
N GLN A 560 -22.24 23.97 -24.42
CA GLN A 560 -23.70 24.13 -24.25
C GLN A 560 -24.18 23.96 -22.80
N LYS A 561 -23.37 23.35 -21.93
CA LYS A 561 -23.70 23.09 -20.52
C LYS A 561 -22.97 24.00 -19.53
N LEU A 562 -22.20 24.99 -20.00
CA LEU A 562 -21.53 25.96 -19.13
C LEU A 562 -22.49 26.72 -18.21
N ASP A 563 -23.72 27.01 -18.66
CA ASP A 563 -24.72 27.69 -17.82
C ASP A 563 -25.19 26.81 -16.65
N TYR A 564 -25.28 25.49 -16.85
CA TYR A 564 -25.56 24.54 -15.79
C TYR A 564 -24.43 24.53 -14.75
N LEU A 565 -23.18 24.42 -15.22
CA LEU A 565 -21.99 24.40 -14.35
C LEU A 565 -21.80 25.72 -13.60
N GLN A 566 -22.04 26.86 -14.25
CA GLN A 566 -21.98 28.17 -13.61
C GLN A 566 -23.06 28.31 -12.53
N LYS A 567 -24.29 27.84 -12.80
CA LYS A 567 -25.39 27.84 -11.83
C LYS A 567 -25.11 26.94 -10.62
N LEU A 568 -24.37 25.85 -10.82
CA LEU A 568 -23.91 24.98 -9.74
C LEU A 568 -22.83 25.68 -8.87
N GLY A 569 -22.07 26.60 -9.47
CA GLY A 569 -21.01 27.39 -8.81
C GLY A 569 -19.59 26.94 -9.14
N ILE A 570 -19.43 26.18 -10.23
CA ILE A 570 -18.13 25.70 -10.71
C ILE A 570 -17.29 26.86 -11.24
N THR A 571 -15.98 26.83 -10.96
CA THR A 571 -15.02 27.85 -11.42
C THR A 571 -13.82 27.25 -12.16
N ALA A 572 -13.68 25.93 -12.21
CA ALA A 572 -12.70 25.26 -13.06
C ALA A 572 -13.30 23.97 -13.64
N ILE A 573 -12.94 23.63 -14.88
CA ILE A 573 -13.32 22.38 -15.52
C ILE A 573 -12.05 21.61 -15.84
N TYR A 574 -11.98 20.39 -15.31
CA TYR A 574 -10.98 19.41 -15.70
C TYR A 574 -11.61 18.46 -16.71
N VAL A 575 -11.04 18.39 -17.90
CA VAL A 575 -11.45 17.45 -18.94
C VAL A 575 -10.44 16.31 -19.03
N ASN A 576 -10.93 15.07 -18.98
CA ASN A 576 -10.16 13.89 -19.38
C ASN A 576 -9.65 14.04 -20.84
N PRO A 577 -8.72 13.18 -21.31
CA PRO A 577 -7.92 13.50 -22.50
C PRO A 577 -8.74 13.88 -23.74
N LEU A 578 -8.33 14.98 -24.38
CA LEU A 578 -8.95 15.51 -25.59
C LEU A 578 -8.15 15.25 -26.87
N SER A 579 -6.87 14.86 -26.73
CA SER A 579 -6.01 14.54 -27.87
C SER A 579 -6.60 13.41 -28.69
N ALA A 580 -6.33 13.40 -29.99
CA ALA A 580 -6.75 12.31 -30.86
C ALA A 580 -6.25 10.98 -30.33
N ALA A 581 -7.14 9.99 -30.21
CA ALA A 581 -6.85 8.66 -29.69
C ALA A 581 -7.82 7.64 -30.29
N CYS A 582 -7.60 6.33 -30.10
CA CYS A 582 -8.49 5.32 -30.67
C CYS A 582 -9.61 4.86 -29.72
N SER A 583 -9.39 4.91 -28.40
CA SER A 583 -10.39 4.57 -27.38
C SER A 583 -11.36 5.69 -27.02
N ASN A 584 -12.38 5.34 -26.22
CA ASN A 584 -13.31 6.26 -25.58
C ASN A 584 -12.68 7.13 -24.47
N HIS A 585 -11.63 6.64 -23.80
CA HIS A 585 -10.97 7.28 -22.67
C HIS A 585 -9.76 8.12 -23.10
N ARG A 586 -9.19 7.82 -24.26
CA ARG A 586 -8.18 8.62 -24.97
C ARG A 586 -6.81 8.73 -24.29
N TYR A 587 -6.52 7.81 -23.39
CA TYR A 587 -5.18 7.63 -22.80
C TYR A 587 -4.18 6.99 -23.76
N ASP A 588 -4.68 6.33 -24.80
CA ASP A 588 -3.95 5.78 -25.93
C ASP A 588 -3.81 6.82 -27.05
N ALA A 589 -3.18 7.97 -26.73
CA ALA A 589 -3.02 9.08 -27.65
C ALA A 589 -2.44 8.62 -29.00
N VAL A 590 -3.14 8.97 -30.08
CA VAL A 590 -2.75 8.75 -31.47
C VAL A 590 -1.93 9.94 -31.99
N ASP A 591 -2.36 11.16 -31.68
CA ASP A 591 -1.66 12.40 -32.06
C ASP A 591 -1.91 13.51 -31.02
N TYR A 592 -0.85 13.96 -30.35
CA TYR A 592 -0.89 15.06 -29.39
C TYR A 592 -1.07 16.44 -30.02
N GLY A 593 -0.85 16.55 -31.33
CA GLY A 593 -0.97 17.79 -32.08
C GLY A 593 -2.42 18.19 -32.36
N HIS A 594 -3.36 17.27 -32.22
CA HIS A 594 -4.74 17.41 -32.68
C HIS A 594 -5.78 16.96 -31.65
N ILE A 595 -6.95 17.60 -31.68
CA ILE A 595 -8.12 17.17 -30.92
C ILE A 595 -8.72 15.92 -31.58
N ASP A 596 -9.24 15.00 -30.77
CA ASP A 596 -9.95 13.84 -31.28
C ASP A 596 -11.14 14.27 -32.14
N PRO A 597 -11.21 13.81 -33.40
CA PRO A 597 -12.26 14.27 -34.31
C PRO A 597 -13.67 13.84 -33.89
N MET A 598 -13.82 12.87 -32.99
CA MET A 598 -15.11 12.51 -32.38
C MET A 598 -15.48 13.41 -31.19
N LEU A 599 -14.59 14.30 -30.73
CA LEU A 599 -14.87 15.31 -29.70
C LEU A 599 -15.02 16.72 -30.28
N GLY A 600 -14.56 16.93 -31.51
CA GLY A 600 -14.63 18.21 -32.21
C GLY A 600 -13.27 18.65 -32.75
N THR A 601 -13.05 19.96 -32.74
CA THR A 601 -11.91 20.64 -33.38
C THR A 601 -11.18 21.57 -32.42
N GLU A 602 -9.96 21.98 -32.77
CA GLU A 602 -9.20 22.98 -32.02
C GLU A 602 -9.97 24.32 -31.92
N LYS A 603 -10.76 24.66 -32.94
CA LYS A 603 -11.61 25.87 -32.93
C LYS A 603 -12.73 25.77 -31.90
N GLU A 604 -13.30 24.60 -31.71
CA GLU A 604 -14.32 24.37 -30.68
C GLU A 604 -13.70 24.41 -29.29
N LEU A 605 -12.48 23.89 -29.11
CA LEU A 605 -11.73 24.06 -27.86
C LEU A 605 -11.48 25.54 -27.54
N GLN A 606 -11.04 26.33 -28.54
CA GLN A 606 -10.87 27.78 -28.38
C GLN A 606 -12.19 28.48 -28.03
N THR A 607 -13.31 28.00 -28.58
CA THR A 607 -14.65 28.52 -28.28
C THR A 607 -15.05 28.20 -26.84
N LEU A 608 -14.86 26.95 -26.40
CA LEU A 608 -15.06 26.53 -25.01
C LEU A 608 -14.23 27.40 -24.06
N ALA A 609 -12.93 27.53 -24.31
CA ALA A 609 -12.03 28.32 -23.48
C ALA A 609 -12.44 29.81 -23.42
N ALA A 610 -12.85 30.40 -24.55
CA ALA A 610 -13.34 31.78 -24.57
C ALA A 610 -14.65 31.96 -23.79
N GLU A 611 -15.58 31.01 -23.88
CA GLU A 611 -16.84 31.04 -23.12
C GLU A 611 -16.64 30.81 -21.62
N MET A 612 -15.67 29.95 -21.25
CA MET A 612 -15.23 29.77 -19.87
C MET A 612 -14.58 31.04 -19.33
N GLN A 613 -13.71 31.69 -20.10
CA GLN A 613 -13.07 32.94 -19.70
C GLN A 613 -14.09 34.05 -19.42
N LYS A 614 -15.14 34.18 -20.24
CA LYS A 614 -16.25 35.13 -19.99
C LYS A 614 -16.97 34.90 -18.66
N ARG A 615 -16.89 33.68 -18.14
CA ARG A 615 -17.53 33.25 -16.88
C ARG A 615 -16.54 33.24 -15.70
N GLY A 616 -15.29 33.63 -15.91
CA GLY A 616 -14.24 33.53 -14.89
C GLY A 616 -13.88 32.08 -14.54
N MET A 617 -14.02 31.16 -15.50
CA MET A 617 -13.72 29.74 -15.33
C MET A 617 -12.36 29.38 -15.94
N HIS A 618 -11.69 28.39 -15.33
CA HIS A 618 -10.39 27.88 -15.78
C HIS A 618 -10.52 26.50 -16.43
N LEU A 619 -9.76 26.27 -17.51
CA LEU A 619 -9.69 24.99 -18.20
C LEU A 619 -8.44 24.22 -17.77
N ILE A 620 -8.63 22.98 -17.32
CA ILE A 620 -7.58 22.02 -16.99
C ILE A 620 -7.69 20.85 -17.99
N MET A 621 -6.65 20.61 -18.78
CA MET A 621 -6.61 19.47 -19.72
C MET A 621 -5.76 18.34 -19.15
N ASP A 622 -6.13 17.11 -19.51
CA ASP A 622 -5.34 15.91 -19.25
C ASP A 622 -4.19 15.76 -20.24
N GLY A 623 -2.97 15.66 -19.73
CA GLY A 623 -1.73 15.52 -20.47
C GLY A 623 -1.13 14.15 -20.21
N VAL A 624 -1.29 13.25 -21.18
CA VAL A 624 -0.72 11.89 -21.16
C VAL A 624 0.65 11.97 -21.81
N PHE A 625 1.72 12.05 -21.03
CA PHE A 625 3.07 12.22 -21.59
C PHE A 625 4.02 11.07 -21.25
N ASN A 626 3.53 10.03 -20.55
CA ASN A 626 4.27 8.80 -20.26
C ASN A 626 4.32 7.85 -21.47
N HIS A 627 3.19 7.67 -22.14
CA HIS A 627 2.98 6.67 -23.19
C HIS A 627 2.04 7.17 -24.29
N VAL A 628 2.03 6.50 -25.44
CA VAL A 628 1.08 6.70 -26.55
C VAL A 628 0.33 5.40 -26.86
N GLY A 629 -0.73 5.48 -27.66
CA GLY A 629 -1.38 4.29 -28.22
C GLY A 629 -0.44 3.50 -29.13
N ASP A 630 -0.55 2.17 -29.16
CA ASP A 630 0.17 1.34 -30.14
C ASP A 630 -0.29 1.59 -31.60
N ASP A 631 -1.46 2.21 -31.74
CA ASP A 631 -2.04 2.70 -32.98
C ASP A 631 -1.70 4.17 -33.29
N SER A 632 -0.76 4.77 -32.55
CA SER A 632 -0.38 6.18 -32.73
C SER A 632 0.43 6.42 -33.99
N ILE A 633 0.47 7.67 -34.46
CA ILE A 633 1.34 8.04 -35.59
C ILE A 633 2.83 7.86 -35.26
N TYR A 634 3.18 7.90 -33.97
CA TYR A 634 4.55 7.78 -33.49
C TYR A 634 5.03 6.33 -33.47
N PHE A 635 4.13 5.39 -33.17
CA PHE A 635 4.45 3.96 -33.03
C PHE A 635 4.04 3.17 -34.28
N ASP A 636 2.84 3.42 -34.81
CA ASP A 636 2.20 2.81 -35.98
C ASP A 636 2.35 1.28 -36.08
N ARG A 637 1.77 0.56 -35.12
CA ARG A 637 1.81 -0.91 -35.14
C ARG A 637 1.12 -1.52 -36.37
N TYR A 638 0.16 -0.81 -36.95
CA TYR A 638 -0.77 -1.35 -37.95
C TYR A 638 -0.56 -0.79 -39.37
N GLY A 639 0.46 0.06 -39.58
CA GLY A 639 0.80 0.64 -40.88
C GLY A 639 -0.32 1.53 -41.43
N LYS A 640 -0.98 2.32 -40.58
CA LYS A 640 -2.14 3.14 -40.96
C LYS A 640 -1.74 4.48 -41.57
N TYR A 641 -0.55 4.99 -41.25
CA TYR A 641 -0.20 6.36 -41.54
C TYR A 641 0.83 6.47 -42.67
N LYS A 642 0.87 7.66 -43.29
CA LYS A 642 1.89 7.96 -44.30
C LYS A 642 3.27 8.19 -43.67
N THR A 643 3.30 8.65 -42.43
CA THR A 643 4.53 8.89 -41.70
C THR A 643 4.94 7.62 -40.98
N VAL A 644 6.20 7.19 -41.16
CA VAL A 644 6.71 5.93 -40.59
C VAL A 644 6.71 6.01 -39.06
N GLY A 645 6.02 5.07 -38.42
CA GLY A 645 6.07 4.86 -36.98
C GLY A 645 7.23 3.95 -36.54
N ALA A 646 7.57 3.98 -35.25
CA ALA A 646 8.70 3.22 -34.72
C ALA A 646 8.56 1.71 -34.89
N TYR A 647 7.37 1.16 -34.62
CA TYR A 647 7.12 -0.28 -34.77
C TYR A 647 7.18 -0.72 -36.22
N GLU A 648 6.61 0.06 -37.13
CA GLU A 648 6.71 -0.19 -38.56
C GLU A 648 8.18 -0.24 -39.04
N TYR A 649 8.99 0.73 -38.61
CA TYR A 649 10.42 0.76 -38.94
C TYR A 649 11.19 -0.46 -38.41
N TRP A 650 11.08 -0.74 -37.10
CA TRP A 650 11.85 -1.80 -36.45
C TRP A 650 11.37 -3.19 -36.83
N SER A 651 10.06 -3.40 -36.99
CA SER A 651 9.53 -4.69 -37.46
C SER A 651 10.08 -5.05 -38.84
N ARG A 652 10.16 -4.09 -39.78
CA ARG A 652 10.75 -4.31 -41.10
C ARG A 652 12.23 -4.67 -41.04
N ILE A 653 13.00 -4.01 -40.18
CA ILE A 653 14.42 -4.33 -39.95
C ILE A 653 14.56 -5.76 -39.43
N TYR A 654 13.76 -6.14 -38.44
CA TYR A 654 13.84 -7.45 -37.84
C TYR A 654 13.39 -8.56 -38.79
N ASP A 655 12.38 -8.34 -39.62
CA ASP A 655 12.02 -9.28 -40.67
C ASP A 655 13.17 -9.46 -41.67
N LEU A 656 13.86 -8.39 -42.10
CA LEU A 656 15.06 -8.50 -42.94
C LEU A 656 16.23 -9.22 -42.25
N MET A 657 16.42 -9.01 -40.95
CA MET A 657 17.46 -9.72 -40.17
C MET A 657 17.13 -11.20 -40.02
N ASN A 658 15.87 -11.53 -39.72
CA ASN A 658 15.44 -12.87 -39.41
C ASN A 658 15.27 -13.71 -40.68
N ASP A 659 14.62 -13.16 -41.71
CA ASP A 659 14.26 -13.90 -42.93
C ASP A 659 15.37 -13.88 -43.98
N ARG A 660 16.13 -12.77 -44.05
CA ARG A 660 17.21 -12.60 -45.03
C ARG A 660 18.61 -12.64 -44.44
N HIS A 661 18.73 -12.89 -43.13
CA HIS A 661 20.00 -12.97 -42.40
C HIS A 661 20.91 -11.73 -42.61
N MET A 662 20.28 -10.56 -42.79
CA MET A 662 21.00 -9.29 -42.95
C MET A 662 21.62 -8.85 -41.61
N LYS A 663 22.77 -8.19 -41.67
CA LYS A 663 23.32 -7.48 -40.51
C LYS A 663 22.51 -6.20 -40.25
N LEU A 664 22.42 -5.78 -38.99
CA LEU A 664 21.59 -4.65 -38.54
C LEU A 664 21.74 -3.40 -39.42
N GLU A 665 22.95 -2.93 -39.70
CA GLU A 665 23.17 -1.72 -40.50
C GLU A 665 22.70 -1.86 -41.95
N ALA A 666 22.86 -3.03 -42.56
CA ALA A 666 22.36 -3.30 -43.90
C ALA A 666 20.83 -3.42 -43.92
N ALA A 667 20.25 -4.05 -42.88
CA ALA A 667 18.81 -4.15 -42.71
C ALA A 667 18.15 -2.78 -42.51
N LYS A 668 18.75 -1.88 -41.72
CA LYS A 668 18.29 -0.48 -41.57
C LYS A 668 18.24 0.28 -42.89
N ALA A 669 19.32 0.20 -43.68
CA ALA A 669 19.41 0.88 -44.97
C ALA A 669 18.38 0.34 -45.98
N GLU A 670 18.20 -0.98 -46.03
CA GLU A 670 17.22 -1.61 -46.92
C GLU A 670 15.77 -1.37 -46.46
N ALA A 671 15.48 -1.45 -45.15
CA ALA A 671 14.16 -1.14 -44.61
C ALA A 671 13.75 0.30 -44.94
N LYS A 672 14.64 1.28 -44.70
CA LYS A 672 14.39 2.68 -45.05
C LYS A 672 14.06 2.85 -46.54
N LYS A 673 14.86 2.24 -47.41
CA LYS A 673 14.64 2.26 -48.86
C LYS A 673 13.29 1.65 -49.26
N GLN A 674 12.87 0.55 -48.61
CA GLN A 674 11.57 -0.09 -48.86
C GLN A 674 10.41 0.82 -48.46
N LEU A 675 10.45 1.38 -47.25
CA LEU A 675 9.41 2.27 -46.73
C LEU A 675 9.28 3.54 -47.58
N GLU A 676 10.40 4.14 -48.00
CA GLU A 676 10.40 5.28 -48.93
C GLU A 676 9.84 4.91 -50.32
N ALA A 677 10.14 3.71 -50.82
CA ALA A 677 9.59 3.21 -52.09
C ALA A 677 8.08 2.91 -52.00
N GLU A 678 7.58 2.59 -50.81
CA GLU A 678 6.15 2.45 -50.49
C GLU A 678 5.45 3.83 -50.36
N GLY A 679 6.19 4.93 -50.49
CA GLY A 679 5.66 6.29 -50.46
C GLY A 679 5.54 6.89 -49.06
N GLN A 680 6.12 6.23 -48.06
CA GLN A 680 6.13 6.72 -46.68
C GLN A 680 7.19 7.80 -46.46
N VAL A 681 7.01 8.57 -45.39
CA VAL A 681 7.88 9.69 -45.03
C VAL A 681 8.36 9.52 -43.60
N PHE A 682 9.65 9.74 -43.35
CA PHE A 682 10.19 9.76 -41.99
C PHE A 682 9.91 11.11 -41.32
N SER A 683 9.48 11.05 -40.05
CA SER A 683 9.28 12.26 -39.25
C SER A 683 10.59 13.01 -39.04
N PRO A 684 10.60 14.36 -39.10
CA PRO A 684 11.79 15.15 -38.76
C PRO A 684 12.17 15.07 -37.27
N TRP A 685 11.31 14.47 -36.44
CA TRP A 685 11.54 14.22 -35.02
C TRP A 685 12.09 12.82 -34.73
N HIS A 686 12.40 12.05 -35.78
CA HIS A 686 12.99 10.70 -35.69
C HIS A 686 12.25 9.78 -34.72
N TRP A 687 10.93 9.65 -34.90
CA TRP A 687 10.04 8.83 -34.06
C TRP A 687 10.52 7.38 -33.92
N GLU A 688 11.26 6.88 -34.91
CA GLU A 688 11.86 5.55 -34.89
C GLU A 688 12.80 5.29 -33.70
N ASN A 689 13.23 6.33 -32.97
CA ASN A 689 14.14 6.21 -31.84
C ASN A 689 13.47 6.31 -30.46
N TRP A 690 12.15 6.56 -30.39
CA TRP A 690 11.48 6.94 -29.14
C TRP A 690 11.04 5.78 -28.24
N PHE A 691 11.10 4.54 -28.74
CA PHE A 691 10.49 3.37 -28.09
C PHE A 691 11.44 2.18 -28.02
N GLU A 692 11.23 1.33 -27.03
CA GLU A 692 11.98 0.07 -26.88
C GLU A 692 11.26 -1.09 -27.58
N ILE A 693 11.77 -1.47 -28.75
CA ILE A 693 11.27 -2.59 -29.56
C ILE A 693 12.38 -3.63 -29.67
N ARG A 694 12.05 -4.90 -29.48
CA ARG A 694 13.01 -6.01 -29.38
C ARG A 694 12.80 -7.00 -30.52
N ASN A 695 13.90 -7.55 -31.03
CA ASN A 695 13.88 -8.63 -32.02
C ASN A 695 13.52 -9.98 -31.38
N GLU A 696 12.30 -10.06 -30.86
CA GLU A 696 11.72 -11.24 -30.24
C GLU A 696 10.25 -11.30 -30.66
N LYS A 697 9.86 -12.36 -31.39
CA LYS A 697 8.46 -12.55 -31.77
C LYS A 697 7.67 -13.03 -30.54
N THR A 698 6.55 -12.36 -30.28
CA THR A 698 5.59 -12.69 -29.23
C THR A 698 4.17 -12.59 -29.79
N LYS A 699 3.16 -12.83 -28.95
CA LYS A 699 1.76 -12.77 -29.33
C LYS A 699 0.95 -12.09 -28.24
N ASP A 700 0.04 -11.23 -28.66
CA ASP A 700 -0.95 -10.63 -27.78
C ASP A 700 -2.37 -10.80 -28.33
N SER A 701 -3.27 -9.98 -27.82
CA SER A 701 -4.69 -9.99 -28.12
C SER A 701 -5.02 -9.60 -29.59
N MET A 702 -4.08 -8.93 -30.27
CA MET A 702 -4.18 -8.43 -31.65
C MET A 702 -3.39 -9.28 -32.67
N GLY A 703 -2.63 -10.28 -32.21
CA GLY A 703 -1.94 -11.23 -33.06
C GLY A 703 -0.46 -11.36 -32.77
N GLU A 704 0.30 -11.89 -33.73
CA GLU A 704 1.75 -11.95 -33.64
C GLU A 704 2.35 -10.54 -33.73
N LYS A 705 3.36 -10.27 -32.91
CA LYS A 705 4.08 -9.00 -32.88
C LYS A 705 5.55 -9.20 -32.52
N TYR A 706 6.35 -8.17 -32.71
CA TYR A 706 7.63 -8.05 -32.01
C TYR A 706 7.39 -7.53 -30.59
N ALA A 707 8.15 -8.03 -29.62
CA ALA A 707 8.06 -7.57 -28.24
C ALA A 707 8.50 -6.11 -28.12
N TYR A 708 7.77 -5.32 -27.34
CA TYR A 708 8.10 -3.94 -26.98
C TYR A 708 7.77 -3.70 -25.51
N HIS A 709 8.23 -2.60 -24.94
CA HIS A 709 7.81 -2.17 -23.60
C HIS A 709 6.36 -1.68 -23.66
N ASP A 710 5.49 -2.36 -22.91
CA ASP A 710 4.10 -1.95 -22.72
C ASP A 710 3.87 -1.50 -21.29
N TRP A 711 2.94 -0.56 -21.11
CA TRP A 711 2.65 0.00 -19.79
C TRP A 711 1.84 -1.02 -18.97
N GLN A 712 2.40 -1.52 -17.87
CA GLN A 712 1.74 -2.46 -16.94
C GLN A 712 1.07 -3.68 -17.60
N GLY A 713 1.57 -4.15 -18.76
CA GLY A 713 0.98 -5.28 -19.50
C GLY A 713 -0.18 -4.90 -20.42
N PHE A 714 -0.51 -3.61 -20.57
CA PHE A 714 -1.48 -3.12 -21.54
C PHE A 714 -0.81 -2.96 -22.91
N ASP A 715 -0.94 -3.98 -23.76
CA ASP A 715 -0.33 -4.00 -25.10
C ASP A 715 -0.70 -2.80 -26.00
N SER A 716 -1.77 -2.06 -25.67
CA SER A 716 -2.22 -0.84 -26.35
C SER A 716 -1.50 0.43 -25.94
N LEU A 717 -0.75 0.43 -24.83
CA LEU A 717 -0.12 1.63 -24.27
C LEU A 717 1.40 1.44 -24.26
N THR A 718 2.10 2.30 -25.00
CA THR A 718 3.53 2.18 -25.29
C THR A 718 4.30 3.36 -24.67
N PRO A 719 4.99 3.15 -23.53
CA PRO A 719 5.82 4.18 -22.91
C PRO A 719 6.93 4.67 -23.83
N PHE A 720 7.24 5.96 -23.75
CA PHE A 720 8.49 6.48 -24.31
C PHE A 720 9.68 5.93 -23.53
N ARG A 721 10.82 5.78 -24.19
CA ARG A 721 12.06 5.38 -23.52
C ARG A 721 12.55 6.50 -22.59
N ASP A 722 12.83 6.14 -21.34
CA ASP A 722 13.30 7.07 -20.29
C ASP A 722 14.48 7.93 -20.72
N ASP A 723 15.49 7.35 -21.36
CA ASP A 723 16.70 8.04 -21.83
C ASP A 723 16.40 9.22 -22.77
N ASP A 724 15.26 9.20 -23.46
CA ASP A 724 14.88 10.23 -24.42
C ASP A 724 14.13 11.41 -23.79
N TYR A 725 13.76 11.36 -22.51
CA TYR A 725 13.24 12.54 -21.82
C TYR A 725 14.37 13.53 -21.48
N PRO A 726 14.17 14.85 -21.69
CA PRO A 726 15.12 15.86 -21.20
C PRO A 726 15.39 15.75 -19.71
N GLY A 727 16.66 15.56 -19.36
CA GLY A 727 17.08 15.45 -17.95
C GLY A 727 16.87 14.09 -17.29
N SER A 728 16.62 13.02 -18.08
CA SER A 728 16.58 11.62 -17.63
C SER A 728 17.88 11.17 -16.95
N GLU A 729 19.02 11.63 -17.47
CA GLU A 729 20.31 11.61 -16.77
C GLU A 729 20.95 12.99 -16.79
N ALA A 730 21.84 13.29 -15.84
CA ALA A 730 22.46 14.60 -15.61
C ALA A 730 23.29 15.19 -16.79
N GLY A 731 23.15 14.69 -18.01
CA GLY A 731 23.81 15.13 -19.24
C GLY A 731 22.91 15.35 -20.46
N THR A 732 21.69 14.79 -20.54
CA THR A 732 20.86 14.87 -21.75
C THR A 732 20.16 16.23 -21.82
N LYS A 733 20.86 17.21 -22.39
CA LYS A 733 20.34 18.57 -22.52
C LYS A 733 19.35 18.72 -23.66
N VAL A 734 19.32 17.83 -24.67
CA VAL A 734 18.44 17.91 -25.85
C VAL A 734 18.17 16.51 -26.38
N SER A 735 16.90 16.22 -26.68
CA SER A 735 16.43 15.01 -27.39
C SER A 735 15.28 15.41 -28.31
N ASP A 736 15.02 14.64 -29.37
CA ASP A 736 13.92 14.95 -30.29
C ASP A 736 12.55 14.83 -29.59
N LEU A 737 12.37 13.84 -28.73
CA LEU A 737 11.16 13.68 -27.91
C LEU A 737 10.96 14.90 -27.00
N GLY A 738 12.01 15.33 -26.33
CA GLY A 738 11.99 16.48 -25.44
C GLY A 738 11.70 17.81 -26.12
N ASP A 739 12.29 18.00 -27.29
CA ASP A 739 11.98 19.15 -28.11
C ASP A 739 10.54 19.08 -28.63
N TYR A 740 10.05 17.92 -29.05
CA TYR A 740 8.66 17.75 -29.48
C TYR A 740 7.64 18.01 -28.37
N LEU A 741 7.83 17.42 -27.18
CA LEU A 741 6.88 17.55 -26.08
C LEU A 741 6.93 18.94 -25.43
N LEU A 742 8.11 19.56 -25.28
CA LEU A 742 8.26 20.75 -24.45
C LEU A 742 8.76 21.99 -25.20
N ARG A 743 9.88 21.91 -25.92
CA ARG A 743 10.62 23.12 -26.35
C ARG A 743 10.21 23.66 -27.72
N GLY A 744 9.82 22.77 -28.63
CA GLY A 744 9.58 23.03 -30.04
C GLY A 744 10.86 23.26 -30.86
N ARG A 745 10.70 23.35 -32.19
CA ARG A 745 11.74 23.67 -33.18
C ARG A 745 11.16 24.52 -34.30
N ASP A 746 12.02 25.24 -35.02
CA ASP A 746 11.65 26.00 -36.24
C ASP A 746 10.45 26.94 -36.05
N GLY A 747 10.37 27.58 -34.88
CA GLY A 747 9.29 28.51 -34.53
C GLY A 747 8.00 27.86 -34.03
N GLN A 748 7.92 26.52 -34.02
CA GLN A 748 6.82 25.78 -33.38
C GLN A 748 7.06 25.70 -31.86
N LYS A 749 5.97 25.64 -31.09
CA LYS A 749 6.02 25.31 -29.66
C LYS A 749 5.92 23.80 -29.46
N GLY A 750 6.55 23.28 -28.41
CA GLY A 750 6.33 21.90 -28.00
C GLY A 750 4.88 21.67 -27.56
N VAL A 751 4.42 20.43 -27.63
CA VAL A 751 3.03 20.01 -27.32
C VAL A 751 2.50 20.65 -26.04
N ILE A 752 3.23 20.52 -24.94
CA ILE A 752 2.83 21.03 -23.61
C ILE A 752 2.58 22.54 -23.63
N MET A 753 3.41 23.28 -24.37
CA MET A 753 3.37 24.75 -24.41
C MET A 753 2.36 25.28 -25.43
N LYS A 754 2.07 24.53 -26.50
CA LYS A 754 1.15 24.92 -27.57
C LYS A 754 -0.25 25.19 -27.03
N TRP A 755 -0.81 24.28 -26.24
CA TRP A 755 -2.21 24.33 -25.81
C TRP A 755 -2.55 25.53 -24.90
N PHE A 756 -1.55 26.17 -24.27
CA PHE A 756 -1.75 27.45 -23.57
C PHE A 756 -2.17 28.59 -24.52
N ASP A 757 -1.73 28.55 -25.80
CA ASP A 757 -2.19 29.49 -26.82
C ASP A 757 -3.64 29.26 -27.23
N ASP A 758 -4.24 28.13 -26.85
CA ASP A 758 -5.65 27.79 -27.10
C ASP A 758 -6.55 28.04 -25.89
N GLY A 759 -5.99 28.56 -24.79
CA GLY A 759 -6.76 28.99 -23.60
C GLY A 759 -6.68 28.04 -22.40
N LEU A 760 -5.76 27.07 -22.44
CA LEU A 760 -5.46 26.22 -21.29
C LEU A 760 -5.04 27.05 -20.06
N SER A 761 -5.53 26.68 -18.88
CA SER A 761 -5.09 27.26 -17.60
C SER A 761 -4.14 26.32 -16.82
N SER A 762 -4.25 25.01 -17.01
CA SER A 762 -3.48 24.02 -16.28
C SER A 762 -3.40 22.69 -17.00
N TRP A 763 -2.34 21.92 -16.74
CA TRP A 763 -2.29 20.49 -17.05
C TRP A 763 -2.61 19.65 -15.81
N ARG A 764 -3.42 18.59 -15.98
CA ARG A 764 -3.39 17.37 -15.16
C ARG A 764 -2.49 16.38 -15.88
N LEU A 765 -1.48 15.83 -15.20
CA LEU A 765 -0.42 15.01 -15.80
C LEU A 765 -0.61 13.55 -15.41
N ASP A 766 -0.95 12.71 -16.39
CA ASP A 766 -1.21 11.28 -16.24
C ASP A 766 0.05 10.49 -15.91
N VAL A 767 -0.06 9.51 -15.01
CA VAL A 767 1.02 8.56 -14.66
C VAL A 767 2.36 9.27 -14.40
N ALA A 768 2.29 10.43 -13.75
CA ALA A 768 3.44 11.36 -13.66
C ALA A 768 4.65 10.77 -12.92
N LYS A 769 4.43 9.75 -12.07
CA LYS A 769 5.45 9.08 -11.28
C LYS A 769 6.37 8.16 -12.09
N GLU A 770 5.98 7.80 -13.30
CA GLU A 770 6.78 6.95 -14.20
C GLU A 770 7.58 7.75 -15.24
N VAL A 771 7.45 9.08 -15.21
CA VAL A 771 8.23 9.97 -16.08
C VAL A 771 9.42 10.54 -15.30
N PRO A 772 10.64 10.62 -15.89
CA PRO A 772 11.83 11.07 -15.18
C PRO A 772 11.65 12.45 -14.52
N PRO A 773 12.09 12.63 -13.25
CA PRO A 773 11.86 13.87 -12.50
C PRO A 773 12.51 15.10 -13.15
N GLY A 774 13.64 14.91 -13.86
CA GLY A 774 14.30 15.98 -14.60
C GLY A 774 13.43 16.58 -15.72
N PHE A 775 12.53 15.78 -16.32
CA PHE A 775 11.59 16.28 -17.30
C PHE A 775 10.58 17.23 -16.66
N TRP A 776 9.96 16.82 -15.54
CA TRP A 776 9.00 17.66 -14.82
C TRP A 776 9.62 18.97 -14.31
N GLN A 777 10.87 18.95 -13.90
CA GLN A 777 11.61 20.17 -13.54
C GLN A 777 11.73 21.15 -14.72
N ASN A 778 11.97 20.65 -15.93
CA ASN A 778 12.04 21.47 -17.14
C ASN A 778 10.65 21.94 -17.59
N VAL A 779 9.62 21.10 -17.46
CA VAL A 779 8.22 21.45 -17.71
C VAL A 779 7.81 22.59 -16.80
N ARG A 780 8.05 22.49 -15.47
CA ARG A 780 7.76 23.57 -14.52
C ARG A 780 8.42 24.87 -14.92
N LYS A 781 9.72 24.86 -15.19
CA LYS A 781 10.46 26.07 -15.60
C LYS A 781 9.82 26.74 -16.83
N SER A 782 9.42 25.95 -17.82
CA SER A 782 8.83 26.46 -19.07
C SER A 782 7.41 27.00 -18.85
N VAL A 783 6.56 26.22 -18.17
CA VAL A 783 5.16 26.58 -17.91
C VAL A 783 5.03 27.77 -16.96
N LYS A 784 5.89 27.87 -15.93
CA LYS A 784 5.89 28.99 -14.99
C LYS A 784 6.45 30.30 -15.58
N SER A 785 7.13 30.22 -16.73
CA SER A 785 7.65 31.41 -17.44
C SER A 785 6.58 32.19 -18.22
N ILE A 786 5.38 31.63 -18.39
CA ILE A 786 4.29 32.25 -19.13
C ILE A 786 3.14 32.68 -18.20
N ARG A 787 2.17 33.37 -18.78
CA ARG A 787 0.85 33.62 -18.19
C ARG A 787 -0.23 33.07 -19.13
N THR A 788 -1.34 32.63 -18.56
CA THR A 788 -2.50 32.18 -19.35
C THR A 788 -3.11 33.37 -20.12
N LYS A 789 -4.04 33.10 -21.03
CA LYS A 789 -4.79 34.17 -21.74
C LYS A 789 -5.58 35.09 -20.80
N SER A 790 -5.94 34.62 -19.61
CA SER A 790 -6.58 35.42 -18.56
C SER A 790 -5.59 36.24 -17.71
N GLY A 791 -4.29 36.06 -17.90
CA GLY A 791 -3.24 36.74 -17.14
C GLY A 791 -2.80 36.01 -15.87
N ASP A 792 -3.35 34.82 -15.62
CA ASP A 792 -3.05 34.02 -14.44
C ASP A 792 -1.76 33.21 -14.59
N GLU A 793 -1.21 32.77 -13.47
CA GLU A 793 -0.14 31.78 -13.47
C GLU A 793 -0.70 30.38 -13.78
N PRO A 794 -0.14 29.64 -14.74
CA PRO A 794 -0.57 28.27 -14.99
C PRO A 794 -0.29 27.33 -13.81
N MET A 795 -1.15 26.33 -13.63
CA MET A 795 -0.95 25.26 -12.65
C MET A 795 -0.40 23.98 -13.32
N LEU A 796 0.42 23.23 -12.59
CA LEU A 796 0.79 21.85 -12.89
C LEU A 796 0.28 20.91 -11.79
N LEU A 797 -0.54 19.95 -12.18
CA LEU A 797 -1.21 19.00 -11.30
C LEU A 797 -0.81 17.58 -11.72
N GLY A 798 -0.18 16.80 -10.84
CA GLY A 798 0.17 15.41 -11.13
C GLY A 798 -0.90 14.40 -10.69
N GLU A 799 -1.11 13.34 -11.45
CA GLU A 799 -1.83 12.17 -10.95
C GLU A 799 -0.92 11.36 -10.01
N ILE A 800 -1.14 11.47 -8.70
CA ILE A 800 -0.38 10.71 -7.68
C ILE A 800 -1.35 10.07 -6.70
N TRP A 801 -1.33 8.74 -6.64
CA TRP A 801 -2.22 7.98 -5.75
C TRP A 801 -1.70 7.91 -4.31
N GLN A 802 -0.38 7.92 -4.14
CA GLN A 802 0.29 7.81 -2.85
C GLN A 802 0.68 9.19 -2.27
N ASP A 803 1.63 9.23 -1.35
CA ASP A 803 2.22 10.49 -0.87
C ASP A 803 2.98 11.19 -2.01
N GLY A 804 2.57 12.43 -2.31
CA GLY A 804 3.07 13.26 -3.40
C GLY A 804 4.19 14.22 -3.00
N SER A 805 4.75 14.12 -1.79
CA SER A 805 5.73 15.08 -1.26
C SER A 805 6.89 15.34 -2.23
N GLN A 806 7.37 14.30 -2.93
CA GLN A 806 8.51 14.42 -3.84
C GLN A 806 8.26 15.38 -5.02
N PHE A 807 7.00 15.58 -5.40
CA PHE A 807 6.62 16.48 -6.49
C PHE A 807 6.33 17.91 -6.02
N LEU A 808 6.13 18.09 -4.72
CA LEU A 808 5.66 19.34 -4.10
C LEU A 808 6.80 20.12 -3.43
N THR A 809 8.06 19.80 -3.74
CA THR A 809 9.23 20.51 -3.16
C THR A 809 9.53 21.85 -3.85
N GLY A 810 8.70 22.22 -4.85
CA GLY A 810 8.70 23.51 -5.53
C GLY A 810 9.44 23.56 -6.87
N ASP A 811 9.94 22.41 -7.34
CA ASP A 811 10.65 22.26 -8.61
C ASP A 811 9.87 21.46 -9.66
N GLN A 812 8.77 20.78 -9.31
CA GLN A 812 7.95 19.98 -10.24
C GLN A 812 6.48 20.47 -10.31
N PHE A 813 5.60 20.04 -9.40
CA PHE A 813 4.17 20.32 -9.46
C PHE A 813 3.71 21.33 -8.41
N ASP A 814 2.55 21.92 -8.64
CA ASP A 814 1.86 22.78 -7.67
C ASP A 814 0.87 21.98 -6.82
N SER A 815 0.33 20.90 -7.39
CA SER A 815 -0.73 20.10 -6.82
C SER A 815 -0.63 18.65 -7.28
N VAL A 816 -1.38 17.77 -6.60
CA VAL A 816 -1.60 16.38 -7.02
C VAL A 816 -3.08 16.02 -6.87
N MET A 817 -3.54 15.01 -7.63
CA MET A 817 -4.83 14.36 -7.39
C MET A 817 -4.82 13.72 -6.00
N ASN A 818 -5.61 14.23 -5.07
CA ASN A 818 -5.48 13.88 -3.66
C ASN A 818 -6.21 12.59 -3.30
N TYR A 819 -5.76 11.46 -3.85
CA TYR A 819 -6.30 10.13 -3.52
C TYR A 819 -6.05 9.74 -2.06
N LYS A 820 -5.00 10.28 -1.41
CA LYS A 820 -4.82 10.15 0.04
C LYS A 820 -6.01 10.70 0.83
N LEU A 821 -6.59 11.84 0.42
CA LEU A 821 -7.81 12.35 1.02
C LEU A 821 -9.02 11.47 0.68
N SER A 822 -9.14 10.99 -0.56
CA SER A 822 -10.22 10.06 -0.94
C SER A 822 -10.20 8.81 -0.05
N PHE A 823 -9.02 8.25 0.22
CA PHE A 823 -8.84 7.14 1.16
C PHE A 823 -9.20 7.53 2.61
N ALA A 824 -8.64 8.63 3.12
CA ALA A 824 -8.88 9.05 4.50
C ALA A 824 -10.38 9.35 4.76
N VAL A 825 -10.97 10.22 3.95
CA VAL A 825 -12.34 10.68 4.12
C VAL A 825 -13.33 9.62 3.63
N GLY A 826 -13.10 9.04 2.46
CA GLY A 826 -14.02 8.07 1.86
C GLY A 826 -13.97 6.70 2.53
N ASP A 827 -12.79 6.10 2.66
CA ASP A 827 -12.65 4.72 3.14
C ASP A 827 -12.60 4.61 4.66
N LEU A 828 -11.76 5.41 5.33
CA LEU A 828 -11.61 5.30 6.78
C LEU A 828 -12.80 5.95 7.50
N PHE A 829 -13.14 7.19 7.17
CA PHE A 829 -14.25 7.88 7.82
C PHE A 829 -15.61 7.46 7.27
N LEU A 830 -15.95 7.84 6.03
CA LEU A 830 -17.31 7.73 5.50
C LEU A 830 -17.79 6.31 5.24
N ASN A 831 -16.90 5.31 5.13
CA ASN A 831 -17.26 3.90 5.03
C ASN A 831 -17.16 3.17 6.37
N GLN A 832 -16.05 3.33 7.11
CA GLN A 832 -15.75 2.53 8.28
C GLN A 832 -16.06 3.19 9.64
N GLY A 833 -16.35 4.49 9.69
CA GLY A 833 -16.56 5.19 10.96
C GLY A 833 -15.28 5.26 11.80
N LYS A 834 -14.12 5.46 11.15
CA LYS A 834 -12.82 5.60 11.80
C LYS A 834 -12.29 7.03 11.62
N ALA A 835 -12.96 8.00 12.25
CA ALA A 835 -12.56 9.40 12.19
C ALA A 835 -11.13 9.65 12.69
N GLU A 836 -10.67 8.92 13.71
CA GLU A 836 -9.31 8.98 14.25
C GLU A 836 -8.26 8.65 13.16
N ALA A 837 -8.42 7.49 12.51
CA ALA A 837 -7.50 7.05 11.46
C ALA A 837 -7.56 7.97 10.21
N CYS A 838 -8.72 8.56 9.93
CA CYS A 838 -8.84 9.61 8.92
C CYS A 838 -8.02 10.85 9.32
N ASP A 839 -8.10 11.31 10.57
CA ASP A 839 -7.34 12.46 11.03
C ASP A 839 -5.83 12.20 11.03
N ASP A 840 -5.39 10.99 11.33
CA ASP A 840 -3.98 10.59 11.25
C ASP A 840 -3.46 10.79 9.82
N GLU A 841 -4.15 10.28 8.81
CA GLU A 841 -3.76 10.46 7.40
C GLU A 841 -3.78 11.93 6.95
N LEU A 842 -4.78 12.70 7.39
CA LEU A 842 -4.84 14.14 7.11
C LEU A 842 -3.73 14.91 7.84
N THR A 843 -3.31 14.44 9.02
CA THR A 843 -2.18 15.00 9.78
C THR A 843 -0.87 14.73 9.08
N VAL A 844 -0.67 13.53 8.52
CA VAL A 844 0.50 13.21 7.68
C VAL A 844 0.59 14.19 6.51
N LEU A 845 -0.51 14.48 5.82
CA LEU A 845 -0.52 15.46 4.73
C LEU A 845 -0.12 16.87 5.21
N ARG A 846 -0.64 17.31 6.37
CA ARG A 846 -0.28 18.62 6.98
C ARG A 846 1.19 18.68 7.43
N GLN A 847 1.76 17.56 7.86
CA GLN A 847 3.16 17.45 8.24
C GLN A 847 4.08 17.50 7.01
N ASN A 848 3.72 16.75 5.97
CA ASN A 848 4.61 16.46 4.85
C ASN A 848 4.54 17.50 3.73
N TYR A 849 3.38 18.12 3.50
CA TYR A 849 3.21 19.00 2.34
C TYR A 849 3.45 20.46 2.73
N PRO A 850 4.16 21.25 1.90
CA PRO A 850 4.20 22.69 2.07
C PRO A 850 2.78 23.24 2.06
N LYS A 851 2.50 24.23 2.93
CA LYS A 851 1.18 24.86 3.04
C LYS A 851 0.65 25.35 1.68
N GLU A 852 1.53 25.92 0.86
CA GLU A 852 1.22 26.36 -0.52
C GLU A 852 0.65 25.24 -1.41
N ALA A 853 1.19 24.01 -1.31
CA ALA A 853 0.71 22.87 -2.08
C ALA A 853 -0.52 22.22 -1.43
N LEU A 854 -0.52 22.07 -0.09
CA LEU A 854 -1.65 21.52 0.66
C LEU A 854 -2.95 22.27 0.33
N TYR A 855 -2.87 23.59 0.15
CA TYR A 855 -4.03 24.45 -0.10
C TYR A 855 -4.43 24.50 -1.57
N ASN A 856 -3.65 23.83 -2.44
CA ASN A 856 -3.91 23.71 -3.88
C ASN A 856 -4.23 22.26 -4.30
N LEU A 857 -4.22 21.29 -3.37
CA LEU A 857 -4.52 19.88 -3.67
C LEU A 857 -5.86 19.70 -4.37
N MET A 858 -5.91 18.91 -5.43
CA MET A 858 -7.16 18.53 -6.07
C MET A 858 -7.88 17.49 -5.21
N ASN A 859 -8.80 17.94 -4.37
CA ASN A 859 -9.49 17.10 -3.40
C ASN A 859 -10.67 16.38 -4.05
N ILE A 860 -10.62 15.06 -4.05
CA ILE A 860 -11.60 14.16 -4.68
C ILE A 860 -12.08 13.10 -3.68
N VAL A 861 -13.24 12.51 -3.93
CA VAL A 861 -13.70 11.28 -3.27
C VAL A 861 -13.91 10.14 -4.25
N ASP A 862 -14.01 10.45 -5.54
CA ASP A 862 -13.96 9.52 -6.65
C ASP A 862 -13.42 10.21 -7.92
N SER A 863 -13.25 9.42 -8.98
CA SER A 863 -12.86 9.88 -10.31
C SER A 863 -13.31 8.85 -11.36
N HIS A 864 -12.94 9.07 -12.61
CA HIS A 864 -13.08 8.11 -13.70
C HIS A 864 -12.31 6.78 -13.54
N ASP A 865 -11.44 6.63 -12.54
CA ASP A 865 -10.67 5.39 -12.27
C ASP A 865 -11.12 4.69 -10.98
N THR A 866 -12.10 5.27 -10.28
CA THR A 866 -12.63 4.70 -9.05
C THR A 866 -14.12 4.44 -9.18
N VAL A 867 -14.62 3.61 -8.27
CA VAL A 867 -16.06 3.40 -8.09
C VAL A 867 -16.74 4.73 -7.72
N ARG A 868 -17.97 4.94 -8.19
CA ARG A 868 -18.75 6.15 -7.87
C ARG A 868 -18.97 6.29 -6.38
N ALA A 869 -18.77 7.50 -5.85
CA ALA A 869 -18.83 7.79 -4.41
C ALA A 869 -20.18 7.39 -3.79
N ILE A 870 -21.30 7.68 -4.46
CA ILE A 870 -22.63 7.30 -3.97
C ILE A 870 -22.80 5.78 -3.82
N TYR A 871 -22.21 5.01 -4.74
CA TYR A 871 -22.29 3.54 -4.73
C TYR A 871 -21.38 2.98 -3.63
N LYS A 872 -20.14 3.47 -3.55
CA LYS A 872 -19.17 3.15 -2.51
C LYS A 872 -19.75 3.39 -1.11
N PHE A 873 -20.29 4.58 -0.85
CA PHE A 873 -20.80 4.95 0.48
C PHE A 873 -22.11 4.24 0.87
N GLY A 874 -22.85 3.71 -0.10
CA GLY A 874 -24.02 2.87 0.12
C GLY A 874 -23.71 1.38 0.30
N GLY A 875 -22.44 0.99 0.40
CA GLY A 875 -22.01 -0.40 0.61
C GLY A 875 -21.90 -1.23 -0.68
N GLY A 876 -21.84 -0.57 -1.83
CA GLY A 876 -21.64 -1.23 -3.12
C GLY A 876 -20.29 -1.92 -3.23
N LYS A 877 -20.22 -2.97 -4.07
CA LYS A 877 -19.01 -3.78 -4.28
C LYS A 877 -18.42 -3.55 -5.66
N GLU A 878 -17.10 -3.44 -5.74
CA GLU A 878 -16.37 -3.11 -6.97
C GLU A 878 -16.37 -4.24 -8.01
N ASN A 879 -16.62 -5.48 -7.58
CA ASN A 879 -16.61 -6.67 -8.44
C ASN A 879 -17.93 -6.90 -9.17
N VAL A 880 -18.93 -6.04 -8.96
CA VAL A 880 -20.15 -6.02 -9.77
C VAL A 880 -19.79 -5.44 -11.13
N ALA A 881 -20.17 -6.08 -12.23
CA ALA A 881 -19.82 -5.60 -13.57
C ALA A 881 -20.62 -4.33 -13.93
N GLN A 882 -21.94 -4.38 -13.75
CA GLN A 882 -22.84 -3.27 -14.04
C GLN A 882 -23.79 -3.12 -12.86
N ALA A 883 -23.52 -2.13 -12.01
CA ALA A 883 -24.26 -1.93 -10.77
C ALA A 883 -25.73 -1.56 -11.03
N SER A 884 -26.63 -2.08 -10.19
CA SER A 884 -28.04 -1.72 -10.12
C SER A 884 -28.36 -1.07 -8.76
N ARG A 885 -29.58 -0.54 -8.62
CA ARG A 885 -30.08 -0.01 -7.33
C ARG A 885 -30.26 -1.08 -6.24
N GLN A 886 -30.15 -2.37 -6.59
CA GLN A 886 -30.26 -3.48 -5.63
C GLN A 886 -28.89 -3.84 -5.02
N ASP A 887 -27.79 -3.40 -5.63
CA ASP A 887 -26.43 -3.77 -5.22
C ASP A 887 -25.88 -2.89 -4.09
N PHE A 888 -26.61 -1.85 -3.67
CA PHE A 888 -26.22 -0.90 -2.63
C PHE A 888 -27.42 -0.14 -2.04
N ASP A 889 -27.27 0.47 -0.87
CA ASP A 889 -28.26 1.39 -0.32
C ASP A 889 -28.06 2.80 -0.88
N TYR A 890 -28.88 3.18 -1.84
CA TYR A 890 -28.84 4.52 -2.42
C TYR A 890 -29.13 5.64 -1.43
N ARG A 891 -30.03 5.43 -0.47
CA ARG A 891 -30.40 6.48 0.49
C ARG A 891 -29.22 6.78 1.41
N LEU A 892 -28.57 5.72 1.89
CA LEU A 892 -27.36 5.82 2.70
C LEU A 892 -26.20 6.44 1.90
N GLY A 893 -25.99 5.94 0.67
CA GLY A 893 -24.98 6.48 -0.24
C GLY A 893 -25.17 7.97 -0.51
N LYS A 894 -26.41 8.39 -0.79
CA LYS A 894 -26.78 9.80 -0.97
C LYS A 894 -26.51 10.63 0.28
N ALA A 895 -26.88 10.13 1.46
CA ALA A 895 -26.68 10.86 2.71
C ALA A 895 -25.18 11.07 3.00
N ARG A 896 -24.35 10.05 2.79
CA ARG A 896 -22.90 10.13 2.98
C ARG A 896 -22.18 10.92 1.89
N LEU A 897 -22.68 10.91 0.65
CA LEU A 897 -22.16 11.78 -0.41
C LEU A 897 -22.34 13.26 -0.06
N LYS A 898 -23.44 13.63 0.61
CA LYS A 898 -23.60 14.99 1.12
C LYS A 898 -22.56 15.34 2.19
N LEU A 899 -22.21 14.40 3.07
CA LEU A 899 -21.13 14.58 4.05
C LEU A 899 -19.77 14.77 3.36
N ALA A 900 -19.47 13.97 2.33
CA ALA A 900 -18.27 14.13 1.51
C ALA A 900 -18.21 15.53 0.88
N ALA A 901 -19.29 15.99 0.24
CA ALA A 901 -19.34 17.31 -0.38
C ALA A 901 -19.11 18.44 0.65
N MET A 902 -19.70 18.35 1.85
CA MET A 902 -19.44 19.32 2.92
C MET A 902 -17.98 19.31 3.38
N PHE A 903 -17.38 18.12 3.52
CA PHE A 903 -15.95 18.01 3.85
C PHE A 903 -15.10 18.70 2.79
N LEU A 904 -15.26 18.32 1.52
CA LEU A 904 -14.48 18.86 0.40
C LEU A 904 -14.61 20.39 0.30
N MET A 905 -15.83 20.93 0.38
CA MET A 905 -16.07 22.36 0.28
C MET A 905 -15.51 23.14 1.48
N GLY A 906 -15.48 22.51 2.66
CA GLY A 906 -15.00 23.10 3.90
C GLY A 906 -13.49 22.97 4.15
N TYR A 907 -12.79 22.04 3.50
CA TYR A 907 -11.37 21.73 3.72
C TYR A 907 -10.45 22.58 2.78
N PRO A 908 -9.17 22.85 3.14
CA PRO A 908 -8.22 23.49 2.23
C PRO A 908 -7.92 22.61 1.00
N GLY A 909 -7.62 23.24 -0.14
CA GLY A 909 -7.44 22.57 -1.44
C GLY A 909 -8.51 23.00 -2.45
N MET A 910 -8.39 22.49 -3.68
CA MET A 910 -9.33 22.63 -4.79
C MET A 910 -10.33 21.46 -4.75
N PRO A 911 -11.54 21.61 -4.16
CA PRO A 911 -12.55 20.56 -4.21
C PRO A 911 -13.00 20.30 -5.64
N THR A 912 -13.03 19.03 -6.03
CA THR A 912 -13.44 18.60 -7.35
C THR A 912 -14.66 17.68 -7.27
N VAL A 913 -15.67 17.99 -8.09
CA VAL A 913 -16.84 17.12 -8.32
C VAL A 913 -16.62 16.29 -9.58
N TYR A 914 -16.77 14.97 -9.51
CA TYR A 914 -16.78 14.12 -10.70
C TYR A 914 -18.17 14.12 -11.34
N TYR A 915 -18.26 14.33 -12.66
CA TYR A 915 -19.55 14.64 -13.30
C TYR A 915 -20.64 13.62 -12.97
N GLY A 916 -21.80 14.11 -12.52
CA GLY A 916 -22.94 13.26 -12.19
C GLY A 916 -23.01 12.84 -10.73
N ASP A 917 -21.99 13.08 -9.90
CA ASP A 917 -22.08 12.90 -8.45
C ASP A 917 -23.17 13.78 -7.84
N GLU A 918 -23.26 15.02 -8.32
CA GLU A 918 -24.32 15.96 -7.95
C GLU A 918 -25.68 15.57 -8.51
N ALA A 919 -25.71 14.73 -9.55
CA ALA A 919 -26.93 14.20 -10.16
C ALA A 919 -27.31 12.81 -9.62
N GLY A 920 -26.50 12.21 -8.73
CA GLY A 920 -26.75 10.90 -8.15
C GLY A 920 -26.45 9.71 -9.08
N VAL A 921 -25.52 9.88 -10.02
CA VAL A 921 -24.99 8.80 -10.88
C VAL A 921 -24.26 7.78 -10.02
N TYR A 922 -24.56 6.51 -10.21
CA TYR A 922 -23.93 5.40 -9.52
C TYR A 922 -23.34 4.42 -10.53
N GLY A 923 -22.27 3.73 -10.12
CA GLY A 923 -21.54 2.79 -10.96
C GLY A 923 -20.45 2.11 -10.14
N SER A 924 -20.17 0.86 -10.48
CA SER A 924 -19.06 0.06 -9.93
C SER A 924 -17.71 0.51 -10.51
N ALA A 925 -16.70 -0.35 -10.52
CA ALA A 925 -15.39 -0.02 -11.08
C ALA A 925 -15.43 0.21 -12.59
N ASP A 926 -14.36 0.78 -13.15
CA ASP A 926 -14.15 0.95 -14.60
C ASP A 926 -14.61 -0.31 -15.38
N PRO A 927 -15.43 -0.16 -16.45
CA PRO A 927 -15.96 1.09 -17.05
C PRO A 927 -17.28 1.61 -16.51
N ASP A 928 -17.88 0.96 -15.52
CA ASP A 928 -19.21 1.30 -15.03
C ASP A 928 -19.27 2.64 -14.28
N CYS A 929 -18.13 3.14 -13.79
CA CYS A 929 -18.03 4.49 -13.21
C CYS A 929 -18.12 5.61 -14.28
N ARG A 930 -18.05 5.28 -15.58
CA ARG A 930 -18.06 6.21 -16.72
C ARG A 930 -19.42 6.22 -17.45
N ARG A 931 -20.52 6.04 -16.73
CA ARG A 931 -21.89 6.15 -17.28
C ARG A 931 -22.20 7.57 -17.76
N THR A 932 -23.06 7.68 -18.76
CA THR A 932 -23.55 8.96 -19.26
C THR A 932 -24.23 9.80 -18.19
N TYR A 933 -24.11 11.13 -18.33
CA TYR A 933 -24.81 12.06 -17.46
C TYR A 933 -26.34 11.96 -17.67
N PRO A 934 -27.15 11.91 -16.59
CA PRO A 934 -28.57 11.59 -16.67
C PRO A 934 -29.44 12.82 -16.94
N TRP A 935 -29.16 13.57 -18.02
CA TRP A 935 -29.88 14.82 -18.33
C TRP A 935 -31.40 14.66 -18.29
N GLY A 936 -32.07 15.51 -17.51
CA GLY A 936 -33.53 15.47 -17.29
C GLY A 936 -34.02 14.39 -16.30
N ARG A 937 -33.11 13.56 -15.78
CA ARG A 937 -33.36 12.49 -14.79
C ARG A 937 -32.45 12.60 -13.57
N GLU A 938 -31.91 13.79 -13.32
CA GLU A 938 -31.02 14.06 -12.19
C GLU A 938 -31.74 13.93 -10.84
N ASP A 939 -31.02 13.52 -9.80
CA ASP A 939 -31.47 13.70 -8.42
C ASP A 939 -31.44 15.20 -8.05
N LYS A 940 -32.57 15.86 -8.23
CA LYS A 940 -32.71 17.32 -8.02
C LYS A 940 -32.35 17.77 -6.60
N GLU A 941 -32.56 16.92 -5.61
CA GLU A 941 -32.22 17.25 -4.22
C GLU A 941 -30.70 17.25 -4.02
N LEU A 942 -29.97 16.33 -4.66
CA LEU A 942 -28.51 16.38 -4.67
C LEU A 942 -27.99 17.60 -5.42
N VAL A 943 -28.52 17.92 -6.61
CA VAL A 943 -28.11 19.11 -7.38
C VAL A 943 -28.30 20.38 -6.55
N GLU A 944 -29.44 20.53 -5.89
CA GLU A 944 -29.72 21.67 -5.01
C GLU A 944 -28.80 21.72 -3.80
N PHE A 945 -28.49 20.56 -3.20
CA PHE A 945 -27.56 20.46 -2.08
C PHE A 945 -26.14 20.86 -2.49
N TYR A 946 -25.62 20.32 -3.59
CA TYR A 946 -24.30 20.67 -4.13
C TYR A 946 -24.20 22.17 -4.43
N ARG A 947 -25.20 22.73 -5.12
CA ARG A 947 -25.27 24.18 -5.36
C ARG A 947 -25.19 24.98 -4.06
N LYS A 948 -25.84 24.50 -3.00
CA LYS A 948 -25.82 25.17 -1.69
C LYS A 948 -24.44 25.12 -1.06
N VAL A 949 -23.81 23.95 -0.92
CA VAL A 949 -22.49 23.82 -0.27
C VAL A 949 -21.37 24.50 -1.07
N ILE A 950 -21.45 24.45 -2.41
CA ILE A 950 -20.53 25.20 -3.29
C ILE A 950 -20.75 26.71 -3.09
N GLY A 951 -22.01 27.16 -3.00
CA GLY A 951 -22.34 28.55 -2.68
C GLY A 951 -21.74 29.01 -1.34
N VAL A 952 -21.75 28.16 -0.31
CA VAL A 952 -21.10 28.45 0.98
C VAL A 952 -19.60 28.65 0.81
N ARG A 953 -18.92 27.74 0.08
CA ARG A 953 -17.48 27.88 -0.18
C ARG A 953 -17.17 29.16 -0.93
N ASN A 954 -17.85 29.40 -2.05
CA ASN A 954 -17.61 30.57 -2.89
C ASN A 954 -17.90 31.90 -2.16
N GLY A 955 -18.93 31.93 -1.32
CA GLY A 955 -19.28 33.08 -0.50
C GLY A 955 -18.25 33.42 0.59
N HIS A 956 -17.47 32.41 1.03
CA HIS A 956 -16.46 32.51 2.08
C HIS A 956 -15.09 32.03 1.58
N LYS A 957 -14.76 32.32 0.32
CA LYS A 957 -13.56 31.74 -0.33
C LYS A 957 -12.25 32.08 0.37
N GLN A 958 -12.14 33.27 0.97
CA GLN A 958 -10.93 33.65 1.72
C GLN A 958 -10.70 32.71 2.91
N LEU A 959 -11.77 32.37 3.62
CA LEU A 959 -11.72 31.40 4.72
C LEU A 959 -11.40 30.00 4.24
N PHE A 960 -12.14 29.49 3.25
CA PHE A 960 -12.04 28.08 2.87
C PHE A 960 -10.83 27.77 1.97
N ALA A 961 -10.36 28.72 1.16
CA ALA A 961 -9.17 28.56 0.32
C ALA A 961 -7.87 28.85 1.09
N HIS A 962 -7.84 29.88 1.96
CA HIS A 962 -6.60 30.40 2.55
C HIS A 962 -6.53 30.30 4.08
N GLY A 963 -7.62 29.96 4.76
CA GLY A 963 -7.66 29.86 6.22
C GLY A 963 -6.96 28.62 6.78
N ASP A 964 -6.39 28.74 7.98
CA ASP A 964 -5.83 27.63 8.74
C ASP A 964 -6.88 26.56 9.04
N VAL A 965 -6.43 25.32 9.21
CA VAL A 965 -7.28 24.17 9.56
C VAL A 965 -6.83 23.56 10.87
N GLN A 966 -7.79 23.25 11.74
CA GLN A 966 -7.54 22.58 13.02
C GLN A 966 -8.59 21.50 13.26
N THR A 967 -8.17 20.27 13.54
CA THR A 967 -9.08 19.21 14.00
C THR A 967 -9.63 19.55 15.38
N LEU A 968 -10.95 19.53 15.54
CA LEU A 968 -11.63 19.81 16.81
C LEU A 968 -12.11 18.51 17.47
N LEU A 969 -12.54 17.54 16.67
CA LEU A 969 -12.93 16.21 17.11
C LEU A 969 -12.76 15.22 15.97
N ALA A 970 -12.10 14.10 16.22
CA ALA A 970 -12.06 12.94 15.36
C ALA A 970 -12.31 11.73 16.25
N LYS A 971 -13.54 11.20 16.23
CA LYS A 971 -13.91 10.05 17.07
C LYS A 971 -15.01 9.20 16.46
N GLY A 972 -14.69 7.97 16.08
CA GLY A 972 -15.65 7.02 15.51
C GLY A 972 -16.39 7.60 14.30
N ASP A 973 -17.71 7.73 14.41
CA ASP A 973 -18.60 8.25 13.36
C ASP A 973 -18.65 9.79 13.25
N VAL A 974 -17.91 10.53 14.09
CA VAL A 974 -17.91 11.99 14.11
C VAL A 974 -16.54 12.56 13.76
N TYR A 975 -16.52 13.45 12.76
CA TYR A 975 -15.36 14.25 12.39
C TYR A 975 -15.74 15.73 12.34
N ALA A 976 -14.99 16.60 13.03
CA ALA A 976 -15.19 18.03 13.04
C ALA A 976 -13.87 18.79 13.02
N PHE A 977 -13.80 19.84 12.19
CA PHE A 977 -12.64 20.71 12.07
C PHE A 977 -13.04 22.18 12.01
N GLY A 978 -12.15 23.04 12.48
CA GLY A 978 -12.26 24.49 12.43
C GLY A 978 -11.46 25.06 11.26
N ARG A 979 -11.96 26.16 10.68
CA ARG A 979 -11.24 27.01 9.74
C ARG A 979 -11.13 28.41 10.31
N THR A 980 -9.95 29.04 10.17
CA THR A 980 -9.75 30.43 10.62
C THR A 980 -8.93 31.22 9.63
N HIS A 981 -9.33 32.45 9.36
CA HIS A 981 -8.59 33.33 8.47
C HIS A 981 -8.22 34.65 9.16
N ALA A 982 -7.14 35.29 8.70
CA ALA A 982 -6.61 36.50 9.32
C ALA A 982 -7.57 37.70 9.27
N ASN A 983 -8.57 37.69 8.38
CA ASN A 983 -9.63 38.71 8.34
C ASN A 983 -10.68 38.57 9.45
N GLY A 984 -10.56 37.56 10.32
CA GLY A 984 -11.49 37.31 11.44
C GLY A 984 -12.64 36.36 11.13
N GLU A 985 -12.80 35.92 9.87
CA GLU A 985 -13.75 34.85 9.52
C GLU A 985 -13.33 33.53 10.18
N ALA A 986 -14.33 32.78 10.64
CA ALA A 986 -14.11 31.46 11.19
C ALA A 986 -15.27 30.53 10.83
N ALA A 987 -14.96 29.24 10.69
CA ALA A 987 -15.97 28.22 10.49
C ALA A 987 -15.71 26.95 11.31
N ILE A 988 -16.77 26.19 11.53
CA ILE A 988 -16.75 24.83 12.04
C ILE A 988 -17.50 23.97 11.02
N VAL A 989 -16.84 22.93 10.53
CA VAL A 989 -17.47 21.88 9.74
C VAL A 989 -17.54 20.64 10.62
N ALA A 990 -18.74 20.16 10.89
CA ALA A 990 -18.97 19.00 11.75
C ALA A 990 -19.83 17.98 11.02
N LEU A 991 -19.39 16.72 10.98
CA LEU A 991 -19.98 15.63 10.21
C LEU A 991 -20.24 14.45 11.14
N ASN A 992 -21.46 13.91 11.08
CA ASN A 992 -21.84 12.67 11.74
C ASN A 992 -22.36 11.69 10.68
N ARG A 993 -21.69 10.55 10.50
CA ARG A 993 -22.12 9.47 9.58
C ARG A 993 -22.83 8.30 10.26
N GLY A 994 -22.93 8.34 11.59
CA GLY A 994 -23.59 7.33 12.43
C GLY A 994 -24.93 7.84 12.94
N SER A 995 -25.43 7.22 14.01
CA SER A 995 -26.67 7.63 14.70
C SER A 995 -26.58 9.04 15.28
N ALA A 996 -27.72 9.66 15.56
CA ALA A 996 -27.77 10.97 16.18
C ALA A 996 -26.93 11.04 17.47
N ALA A 997 -26.15 12.11 17.63
CA ALA A 997 -25.22 12.27 18.74
C ALA A 997 -25.10 13.74 19.17
N ASP A 998 -24.97 13.96 20.48
CA ASP A 998 -24.54 15.23 21.05
C ASP A 998 -23.03 15.29 21.09
N VAL A 999 -22.45 16.35 20.52
CA VAL A 999 -21.01 16.54 20.44
C VAL A 999 -20.63 17.89 21.03
N GLU A 1000 -19.52 17.91 21.76
CA GLU A 1000 -18.97 19.12 22.35
C GLU A 1000 -17.58 19.38 21.77
N LEU A 1001 -17.47 20.47 21.02
CA LEU A 1001 -16.27 20.82 20.26
C LEU A 1001 -15.48 21.89 21.01
N PRO A 1002 -14.16 21.73 21.21
CA PRO A 1002 -13.31 22.82 21.67
C PRO A 1002 -13.17 23.86 20.56
N VAL A 1003 -13.47 25.12 20.84
CA VAL A 1003 -13.43 26.23 19.88
C VAL A 1003 -12.57 27.35 20.47
N THR A 1004 -11.29 27.04 20.72
CA THR A 1004 -10.35 27.97 21.37
C THR A 1004 -9.92 29.13 20.48
N PHE A 1005 -10.21 29.06 19.18
CA PHE A 1005 -9.94 30.12 18.21
C PHE A 1005 -11.01 31.22 18.17
N ALA A 1006 -12.10 31.09 18.92
CA ALA A 1006 -13.17 32.09 19.00
C ALA A 1006 -13.50 32.44 20.45
N ALA A 1007 -13.78 33.72 20.71
CA ALA A 1007 -14.17 34.20 22.04
C ALA A 1007 -15.59 33.74 22.42
N ASP A 1008 -15.83 33.57 23.73
CA ASP A 1008 -17.16 33.31 24.30
C ASP A 1008 -18.20 34.35 23.83
N GLY A 1009 -19.42 33.88 23.56
CA GLY A 1009 -20.50 34.68 22.98
C GLY A 1009 -20.41 34.84 21.46
N THR A 1010 -19.34 34.39 20.81
CA THR A 1010 -19.29 34.30 19.33
C THR A 1010 -20.42 33.41 18.83
N VAL A 1011 -21.21 33.91 17.87
CA VAL A 1011 -22.32 33.17 17.25
C VAL A 1011 -21.89 32.66 15.88
N PHE A 1012 -21.96 31.36 15.66
CA PHE A 1012 -21.85 30.75 14.33
C PHE A 1012 -23.24 30.44 13.78
N THR A 1013 -23.41 30.62 12.47
CA THR A 1013 -24.65 30.29 11.76
C THR A 1013 -24.38 29.15 10.77
N ASP A 1014 -25.17 28.07 10.88
CA ASP A 1014 -25.16 26.98 9.91
C ASP A 1014 -25.70 27.48 8.57
N GLN A 1015 -24.85 27.53 7.56
CA GLN A 1015 -25.22 28.03 6.25
C GLN A 1015 -26.19 27.08 5.51
N LEU A 1016 -26.39 25.85 6.03
CA LEU A 1016 -27.31 24.88 5.47
C LEU A 1016 -28.72 24.96 6.03
N THR A 1017 -28.90 25.33 7.29
CA THR A 1017 -30.24 25.38 7.92
C THR A 1017 -30.61 26.75 8.49
N GLY A 1018 -29.63 27.64 8.68
CA GLY A 1018 -29.79 28.92 9.40
C GLY A 1018 -29.75 28.77 10.93
N ALA A 1019 -29.56 27.55 11.45
CA ALA A 1019 -29.42 27.32 12.88
C ALA A 1019 -28.21 28.09 13.44
N LYS A 1020 -28.35 28.61 14.66
CA LYS A 1020 -27.29 29.39 15.32
C LYS A 1020 -26.81 28.68 16.57
N VAL A 1021 -25.50 28.70 16.78
CA VAL A 1021 -24.83 28.16 17.97
C VAL A 1021 -23.85 29.19 18.51
N SER A 1022 -23.68 29.24 19.82
CA SER A 1022 -22.79 30.21 20.47
C SER A 1022 -21.67 29.52 21.23
N VAL A 1023 -20.48 30.11 21.20
CA VAL A 1023 -19.35 29.64 22.01
C VAL A 1023 -19.63 29.95 23.48
N GLN A 1024 -19.50 28.95 24.35
CA GLN A 1024 -19.64 29.06 25.79
C GLN A 1024 -18.50 28.30 26.48
N ASN A 1025 -17.73 28.98 27.33
CA ASN A 1025 -16.55 28.41 28.01
C ASN A 1025 -15.55 27.78 27.02
N GLY A 1026 -15.31 28.44 25.89
CA GLY A 1026 -14.42 27.97 24.82
C GLY A 1026 -14.92 26.73 24.07
N ARG A 1027 -16.21 26.40 24.15
CA ARG A 1027 -16.81 25.21 23.55
C ARG A 1027 -18.09 25.51 22.79
N VAL A 1028 -18.42 24.65 21.83
CA VAL A 1028 -19.70 24.64 21.12
C VAL A 1028 -20.33 23.26 21.27
N LYS A 1029 -21.61 23.23 21.67
CA LYS A 1029 -22.41 21.99 21.73
C LYS A 1029 -23.30 21.89 20.49
N LEU A 1030 -23.22 20.77 19.80
CA LEU A 1030 -24.02 20.48 18.61
C LEU A 1030 -24.81 19.21 18.84
N HIS A 1031 -26.06 19.20 18.37
CA HIS A 1031 -26.85 17.99 18.23
C HIS A 1031 -26.86 17.61 16.74
N LEU A 1032 -26.04 16.61 16.38
CA LEU A 1032 -25.90 16.13 15.00
C LEU A 1032 -26.82 14.92 14.80
N GLN A 1033 -27.80 15.04 13.92
CA GLN A 1033 -28.68 13.93 13.52
C GLN A 1033 -27.92 12.83 12.78
N GLU A 1034 -28.60 11.71 12.54
CA GLU A 1034 -28.06 10.62 11.74
C GLU A 1034 -27.69 11.09 10.32
N ASN A 1035 -26.47 10.75 9.87
CA ASN A 1035 -25.93 11.16 8.57
C ASN A 1035 -26.07 12.68 8.28
N GLN A 1036 -25.92 13.52 9.32
CA GLN A 1036 -25.99 14.98 9.20
C GLN A 1036 -24.61 15.62 9.27
N GLY A 1037 -24.43 16.69 8.50
CA GLY A 1037 -23.34 17.63 8.70
C GLY A 1037 -23.84 19.07 8.81
N MET A 1038 -23.00 19.93 9.36
CA MET A 1038 -23.24 21.37 9.53
C MET A 1038 -22.04 22.16 9.03
N MET A 1039 -22.29 23.31 8.38
CA MET A 1039 -21.27 24.27 7.96
C MET A 1039 -21.53 25.60 8.68
N LEU A 1040 -20.97 25.71 9.87
CA LEU A 1040 -21.18 26.82 10.79
C LEU A 1040 -20.17 27.92 10.48
N VAL A 1041 -20.61 29.10 10.03
CA VAL A 1041 -19.73 30.23 9.67
C VAL A 1041 -20.07 31.45 10.52
N LYS A 1042 -19.06 32.25 10.86
CA LYS A 1042 -19.16 33.50 11.62
C LYS A 1042 -18.55 34.66 10.83
#